data_AF-S4XZM4-F1
#
_entry.id   AF-S4XZM4-F1
#
_cell.length_a   1.000
_cell.length_b   1.000
_cell.length_c   1.000
_cell.angle_alpha   90.00
_cell.angle_beta   90.00
_cell.angle_gamma   90.00
#
_symmetry.space_group_name_H-M   'P 1'
#
loop_
_entity.id
_entity.type
_entity.pdbx_description
1 polymer ?
#
loop_
_entity_poly.entity_id
_entity_poly.type
_entity_poly.pdbx_seq_one_letter_code
_entity_poly.pdbx_strand_id
1 'polypeptide(L)'
;MLPLSLATLTACGSDGEKGEPGEPGEQGPPGEQGPPGEQGPPGEDGNPGENGVSDGPGADPGKYVSTEGGAGRFALAVNGKVPPLVVSADDYAGVRRVVDDLAADIQRVTDAPAEVENEIPASASEVVIIGTLGKSPLIDQLEESGKLDASELTGKWETFVTQIVEDPVEGVERALVIAGSDQRGAIFGAYDLSAQIGVSPLYWWDDVPPQKKGALYVLPGVHTQGEPAVKYRGFFVNDENPATGNWAAKMFGPGKAPNYPGGLNHLYWEKVFEAALRMKANYIWPAVWGRAFAEDDPENHKTATRYGIVMGTSHEAPMMQGIEEWNRHVVPEVKDAQGNVVTPKTDPYGGTGEWRFSVNAEALKKHWTKGIQRMRDEKIEGVVTLGMRGPGDVSLPPDDGIPLMQNIIAAQREILDTIMDQDVETIPQVWTLYKEIQGYWDAGIRVPDDVTVVWADDNWANMKRLPEPGKQRAGGYGLYYHFDYVGGGRNYKWVDTTLLPNVWEQLHLAYNYGVDRLWVVNVGDFKNEELPLQFFLDYAWNPERWPVERIGEWYERWTEQQFGPDYADIIADILHGYSLLQSDRKPELTNRKITVDYDLLYSAPTDQQPDPDTAAVTYDDSASPFSLTNYQELEQVAGEWESLASQAEFVAKLLPHEAQDAYFQLVLYQVKATANLYALRLAGFKNKLYAGQGRAATNDMAAIAEARLQDDLALSYYYNHDLAGGKWEGFQTQPHIGYGAPGNPSWQQPEYQYNNIQEFIWPELVSIEVPAAAELGVAIDGSSDYWTAGGGSEEEPVLPSFSPYQTAPEQYIEVFNRGSEPLEYAIEAELPVDCPAGWASWGGGAPCPPWLTIHPSHGVVDKEVRATVRVDWTMAPTTYPDPADPAKQLPLQFPLEIPITVSGSDGSSVVVKARVEDPRKLDWKPNRYIEANGYVSMLAERYSRAIETDEIWWKQIPDIGRTGDGITPFPVTAAAQQPGGNSPRLEYDMHLKSSGEVNVYVYVSPRNNFQNWKDGMQYGVSIDNGAIQRVNMTHAIDLNGNGNKIWERHTSDNVNIMRTKHTISAPGDHVLKFWMVHPGVILQKIVVDAGGVKDSHLGPPESYWMGKGTE
;
A
#
# COMPACT_ATOMS: atom_id res chain seq x y z
N MET A 1 18.98 7.43 -7.04
CA MET A 1 19.17 6.69 -5.78
C MET A 1 20.60 6.15 -5.75
N LEU A 2 21.43 6.64 -4.82
CA LEU A 2 22.72 6.01 -4.47
C LEU A 2 22.41 5.03 -3.34
N PRO A 3 22.84 3.76 -3.40
CA PRO A 3 22.78 2.91 -2.22
C PRO A 3 23.82 3.47 -1.25
N LEU A 4 23.37 4.06 -0.15
CA LEU A 4 24.23 4.36 0.98
C LEU A 4 24.71 3.03 1.55
N SER A 5 25.89 2.60 1.09
CA SER A 5 26.55 1.41 1.59
C SER A 5 26.83 1.58 3.08
N LEU A 6 26.11 0.83 3.91
CA LEU A 6 26.51 0.59 5.29
C LEU A 6 27.80 -0.23 5.27
N ALA A 7 28.92 0.48 5.43
CA ALA A 7 30.18 -0.13 5.80
C ALA A 7 29.99 -0.80 7.18
N THR A 8 30.16 -2.11 7.20
CA THR A 8 30.27 -2.94 8.40
C THR A 8 31.32 -2.36 9.35
N LEU A 9 30.87 -1.82 10.48
CA LEU A 9 31.76 -1.43 11.57
C LEU A 9 32.24 -2.68 12.30
N THR A 10 33.40 -3.17 11.90
CA THR A 10 34.22 -4.11 12.69
C THR A 10 34.58 -3.47 14.03
N ALA A 11 34.27 -4.18 15.12
CA ALA A 11 34.72 -3.85 16.46
C ALA A 11 36.26 -3.82 16.58
N CYS A 12 36.81 -2.71 17.09
CA CYS A 12 38.12 -2.56 17.74
C CYS A 12 38.09 -1.18 18.42
N GLY A 13 38.39 -1.00 19.70
CA GLY A 13 39.69 -1.20 20.33
C GLY A 13 39.98 0.07 21.15
N SER A 14 40.50 -0.08 22.36
CA SER A 14 40.65 0.93 23.42
C SER A 14 41.22 2.29 22.99
N ASP A 15 40.65 3.35 23.57
CA ASP A 15 41.01 4.77 23.46
C ASP A 15 42.52 5.07 23.52
N GLY A 16 43.03 5.73 22.47
CA GLY A 16 44.31 6.43 22.48
C GLY A 16 44.10 7.95 22.53
N GLU A 17 44.96 8.65 23.28
CA GLU A 17 44.83 10.10 23.56
C GLU A 17 44.73 10.98 22.30
N LYS A 18 43.82 11.97 22.36
CA LYS A 18 43.61 13.01 21.34
C LYS A 18 44.84 13.90 21.17
N GLY A 19 45.42 13.94 19.97
CA GLY A 19 46.36 14.99 19.57
C GLY A 19 45.65 16.32 19.27
N GLU A 20 46.28 17.45 19.58
CA GLU A 20 45.71 18.78 19.33
C GLU A 20 45.59 19.10 17.83
N PRO A 21 44.52 19.81 17.40
CA PRO A 21 44.33 20.21 15.99
C PRO A 21 45.34 21.28 15.56
N GLY A 22 45.92 21.12 14.37
CA GLY A 22 46.77 22.15 13.74
C GLY A 22 45.95 23.34 13.22
N GLU A 23 46.56 24.53 13.22
CA GLU A 23 45.90 25.77 12.79
C GLU A 23 45.56 25.79 11.28
N PRO A 24 44.40 26.34 10.88
CA PRO A 24 44.00 26.49 9.48
C PRO A 24 44.86 27.52 8.72
N GLY A 25 45.26 27.20 7.49
CA GLY A 25 45.97 28.12 6.60
C GLY A 25 45.07 29.23 6.02
N GLU A 26 45.68 30.37 5.67
CA GLU A 26 44.98 31.55 5.15
C GLU A 26 44.30 31.32 3.77
N GLN A 27 43.11 31.90 3.63
CA GLN A 27 42.26 31.82 2.44
C GLN A 27 42.76 32.76 1.33
N GLY A 28 42.92 32.24 0.11
CA GLY A 28 43.35 33.02 -1.06
C GLY A 28 42.28 34.01 -1.56
N PRO A 29 42.67 35.08 -2.28
CA PRO A 29 41.74 36.12 -2.71
C PRO A 29 40.81 35.66 -3.85
N PRO A 30 39.58 36.21 -3.94
CA PRO A 30 38.60 35.86 -4.98
C PRO A 30 39.02 36.30 -6.38
N GLY A 31 38.68 35.50 -7.40
CA GLY A 31 38.90 35.83 -8.81
C GLY A 31 37.93 36.89 -9.35
N GLU A 32 38.37 37.65 -10.35
CA GLU A 32 37.60 38.74 -10.96
C GLU A 32 36.42 38.23 -11.82
N GLN A 33 35.31 38.97 -11.75
CA GLN A 33 34.04 38.69 -12.44
C GLN A 33 34.09 39.13 -13.91
N GLY A 34 33.70 38.24 -14.83
CA GLY A 34 33.63 38.54 -16.27
C GLY A 34 32.50 39.51 -16.65
N PRO A 35 32.61 40.21 -17.80
CA PRO A 35 31.63 41.21 -18.20
C PRO A 35 30.28 40.60 -18.64
N PRO A 36 29.15 41.30 -18.46
CA PRO A 36 27.82 40.82 -18.83
C PRO A 36 27.62 40.71 -20.35
N GLY A 37 26.89 39.69 -20.80
CA GLY A 37 26.48 39.51 -22.20
C GLY A 37 25.34 40.45 -22.62
N GLU A 38 25.24 40.74 -23.92
CA GLU A 38 24.22 41.63 -24.50
C GLU A 38 22.80 41.04 -24.45
N GLN A 39 21.82 41.91 -24.23
CA GLN A 39 20.41 41.59 -24.04
C GLN A 39 19.68 41.44 -25.40
N GLY A 40 18.97 40.32 -25.58
CA GLY A 40 18.15 40.04 -26.78
C GLY A 40 16.87 40.90 -26.87
N PRO A 41 16.22 40.95 -28.05
CA PRO A 41 15.04 41.79 -28.27
C PRO A 41 13.79 41.27 -27.52
N PRO A 42 12.82 42.15 -27.17
CA PRO A 42 11.62 41.76 -26.43
C PRO A 42 10.68 40.89 -27.28
N GLY A 43 10.12 39.84 -26.67
CA GLY A 43 9.03 39.04 -27.26
C GLY A 43 7.69 39.77 -27.20
N GLU A 44 6.76 39.40 -28.11
CA GLU A 44 5.41 39.97 -28.17
C GLU A 44 4.56 39.60 -26.94
N ASP A 45 3.73 40.54 -26.50
CA ASP A 45 2.88 40.44 -25.30
C ASP A 45 1.85 39.30 -25.42
N GLY A 46 1.90 38.36 -24.47
CA GLY A 46 0.86 37.35 -24.28
C GLY A 46 -0.42 37.94 -23.67
N ASN A 47 -1.55 37.24 -23.85
CA ASN A 47 -2.84 37.63 -23.27
C ASN A 47 -2.76 37.77 -21.74
N PRO A 48 -3.53 38.67 -21.10
CA PRO A 48 -3.48 38.91 -19.67
C PRO A 48 -3.85 37.63 -18.90
N GLY A 49 -2.93 37.13 -18.08
CA GLY A 49 -3.21 36.10 -17.08
C GLY A 49 -4.10 36.64 -15.96
N GLU A 50 -4.84 35.74 -15.32
CA GLU A 50 -5.64 36.01 -14.13
C GLU A 50 -4.77 36.62 -13.02
N ASN A 51 -5.40 37.50 -12.22
CA ASN A 51 -4.72 38.32 -11.22
C ASN A 51 -3.94 37.47 -10.22
N GLY A 52 -2.60 37.56 -10.30
CA GLY A 52 -1.70 36.94 -9.34
C GLY A 52 -1.83 37.55 -7.95
N VAL A 53 -1.99 36.68 -6.95
CA VAL A 53 -1.73 36.97 -5.55
C VAL A 53 -0.25 37.30 -5.40
N SER A 54 0.08 38.32 -4.62
CA SER A 54 1.45 38.82 -4.45
C SER A 54 2.34 37.82 -3.70
N ASP A 55 3.26 37.18 -4.40
CA ASP A 55 4.32 36.35 -3.80
C ASP A 55 5.40 37.23 -3.15
N GLY A 56 5.42 37.25 -1.82
CA GLY A 56 6.63 37.50 -1.04
C GLY A 56 7.46 36.22 -0.89
N PRO A 57 8.76 36.30 -0.55
CA PRO A 57 9.59 35.11 -0.41
C PRO A 57 9.19 34.32 0.86
N GLY A 58 8.71 33.09 0.69
CA GLY A 58 8.75 32.05 1.73
C GLY A 58 7.45 31.75 2.50
N ALA A 59 6.29 31.67 1.85
CA ALA A 59 5.11 31.02 2.44
C ALA A 59 4.70 29.81 1.58
N ASP A 60 4.66 28.63 2.19
CA ASP A 60 4.01 27.44 1.65
C ASP A 60 2.52 27.78 1.43
N PRO A 61 1.94 27.61 0.23
CA PRO A 61 0.57 28.02 -0.10
C PRO A 61 -0.54 27.39 0.76
N GLY A 62 -0.19 26.48 1.69
CA GLY A 62 -1.10 25.95 2.71
C GLY A 62 -0.76 26.25 4.18
N LYS A 63 0.32 26.97 4.51
CA LYS A 63 0.68 27.32 5.92
C LYS A 63 0.40 28.80 6.20
N TYR A 64 -0.49 29.09 7.14
CA TYR A 64 -0.88 30.48 7.49
C TYR A 64 -0.78 30.83 8.99
N VAL A 65 -0.25 29.93 9.80
CA VAL A 65 0.12 30.20 11.19
C VAL A 65 1.63 30.30 11.31
N SER A 66 2.11 31.30 12.07
CA SER A 66 3.52 31.54 12.34
C SER A 66 3.77 31.66 13.84
N THR A 67 4.95 31.25 14.28
CA THR A 67 5.44 31.51 15.65
C THR A 67 6.08 32.89 15.80
N GLU A 68 6.23 33.63 14.70
CA GLU A 68 6.84 34.95 14.68
C GLU A 68 5.78 36.05 14.53
N GLY A 69 5.98 37.16 15.25
CA GLY A 69 5.17 38.35 15.05
C GLY A 69 5.45 39.02 13.69
N GLY A 70 4.59 39.96 13.29
CA GLY A 70 4.77 40.67 12.03
C GLY A 70 3.66 41.68 11.77
N ALA A 71 3.88 42.58 10.81
CA ALA A 71 2.88 43.56 10.41
C ALA A 71 1.62 42.86 9.88
N GLY A 72 0.44 43.30 10.31
CA GLY A 72 -0.85 42.76 9.88
C GLY A 72 -1.18 41.35 10.39
N ARG A 73 -0.31 40.71 11.18
CA ARG A 73 -0.59 39.40 11.76
C ARG A 73 -1.54 39.53 12.96
N PHE A 74 -2.45 38.57 13.10
CA PHE A 74 -3.36 38.49 14.25
C PHE A 74 -2.70 37.66 15.36
N ALA A 75 -2.67 38.17 16.59
CA ALA A 75 -2.05 37.51 17.74
C ALA A 75 -3.03 36.48 18.34
N LEU A 76 -2.99 35.23 17.86
CA LEU A 76 -3.88 34.17 18.33
C LEU A 76 -3.55 33.75 19.77
N ALA A 77 -2.28 33.61 20.10
CA ALA A 77 -1.84 33.31 21.46
C ALA A 77 -0.44 33.87 21.71
N VAL A 78 -0.31 34.87 22.58
CA VAL A 78 0.97 35.55 22.84
C VAL A 78 1.09 35.90 24.31
N ASN A 79 2.25 35.60 24.93
CA ASN A 79 2.52 35.90 26.33
C ASN A 79 1.46 35.34 27.30
N GLY A 80 0.96 34.13 27.03
CA GLY A 80 -0.06 33.46 27.85
C GLY A 80 -1.46 34.06 27.75
N LYS A 81 -1.74 34.87 26.72
CA LYS A 81 -3.05 35.46 26.45
C LYS A 81 -3.59 34.99 25.12
N VAL A 82 -4.88 34.65 25.09
CA VAL A 82 -5.65 34.28 23.91
C VAL A 82 -6.84 35.23 23.83
N PRO A 83 -7.14 35.84 22.66
CA PRO A 83 -8.39 36.57 22.45
C PRO A 83 -9.61 35.66 22.72
N PRO A 84 -10.72 36.16 23.28
CA PRO A 84 -11.93 35.35 23.47
C PRO A 84 -12.40 34.74 22.14
N LEU A 85 -12.73 33.45 22.16
CA LEU A 85 -13.38 32.75 21.06
C LEU A 85 -14.88 32.97 21.19
N VAL A 86 -15.51 33.51 20.14
CA VAL A 86 -16.91 33.89 20.13
C VAL A 86 -17.67 33.05 19.12
N VAL A 87 -18.72 32.38 19.57
CA VAL A 87 -19.63 31.58 18.74
C VAL A 87 -21.07 31.85 19.14
N SER A 88 -21.95 32.13 18.18
CA SER A 88 -23.34 32.45 18.50
C SER A 88 -24.07 31.28 19.17
N ALA A 89 -24.88 31.57 20.20
CA ALA A 89 -25.78 30.58 20.81
C ALA A 89 -26.85 30.06 19.82
N ASP A 90 -27.14 30.82 18.76
CA ASP A 90 -28.10 30.47 17.70
C ASP A 90 -27.50 29.58 16.61
N ASP A 91 -26.18 29.37 16.63
CA ASP A 91 -25.47 28.51 15.68
C ASP A 91 -25.73 27.01 15.93
N TYR A 92 -25.31 26.17 14.99
CA TYR A 92 -25.42 24.72 15.07
C TYR A 92 -24.72 24.19 16.33
N ALA A 93 -25.31 23.16 16.95
CA ALA A 93 -24.72 22.53 18.14
C ALA A 93 -23.32 21.94 17.86
N GLY A 94 -23.06 21.48 16.63
CA GLY A 94 -21.75 21.01 16.19
C GLY A 94 -20.71 22.13 16.06
N VAL A 95 -21.12 23.32 15.64
CA VAL A 95 -20.25 24.50 15.55
C VAL A 95 -19.88 24.98 16.94
N ARG A 96 -20.84 25.07 17.87
CA ARG A 96 -20.53 25.42 19.27
C ARG A 96 -19.57 24.41 19.92
N ARG A 97 -19.79 23.11 19.66
CA ARG A 97 -18.91 22.04 20.14
C ARG A 97 -17.48 22.14 19.61
N VAL A 98 -17.28 22.42 18.31
CA VAL A 98 -15.91 22.49 17.75
C VAL A 98 -15.13 23.69 18.29
N VAL A 99 -15.81 24.77 18.72
CA VAL A 99 -15.14 25.90 19.36
C VAL A 99 -14.54 25.50 20.71
N ASP A 100 -15.19 24.61 21.46
CA ASP A 100 -14.62 24.03 22.68
C ASP A 100 -13.37 23.18 22.38
N ASP A 101 -13.39 22.41 21.28
CA ASP A 101 -12.21 21.66 20.82
C ASP A 101 -11.05 22.58 20.44
N LEU A 102 -11.33 23.64 19.67
CA LEU A 102 -10.32 24.63 19.26
C LEU A 102 -9.73 25.36 20.47
N ALA A 103 -10.56 25.73 21.45
CA ALA A 103 -10.11 26.32 22.70
C ALA A 103 -9.16 25.37 23.45
N ALA A 104 -9.52 24.08 23.54
CA ALA A 104 -8.69 23.06 24.14
C ALA A 104 -7.40 22.81 23.34
N ASP A 105 -7.44 22.90 22.01
CA ASP A 105 -6.27 22.73 21.13
C ASP A 105 -5.28 23.90 21.27
N ILE A 106 -5.76 25.14 21.33
CA ILE A 106 -4.93 26.31 21.65
C ILE A 106 -4.26 26.14 23.01
N GLN A 107 -5.01 25.67 24.02
CA GLN A 107 -4.45 25.40 25.34
C GLN A 107 -3.43 24.26 25.31
N ARG A 108 -3.68 23.18 24.56
CA ARG A 108 -2.72 22.07 24.38
C ARG A 108 -1.41 22.53 23.78
N VAL A 109 -1.44 23.43 22.81
CA VAL A 109 -0.25 23.93 22.09
C VAL A 109 0.51 24.99 22.89
N THR A 110 -0.20 25.88 23.59
CA THR A 110 0.40 27.12 24.15
C THR A 110 0.41 27.19 25.68
N ASP A 111 -0.25 26.25 26.35
CA ASP A 111 -0.56 26.26 27.79
C ASP A 111 -1.41 27.47 28.24
N ALA A 112 -1.86 28.31 27.31
CA ALA A 112 -2.71 29.47 27.59
C ALA A 112 -4.20 29.09 27.52
N PRO A 113 -5.02 29.43 28.52
CA PRO A 113 -6.46 29.17 28.45
C PRO A 113 -7.12 30.07 27.40
N ALA A 114 -8.04 29.49 26.62
CA ALA A 114 -8.90 30.18 25.69
C ALA A 114 -10.32 30.22 26.26
N GLU A 115 -10.89 31.42 26.44
CA GLU A 115 -12.27 31.59 26.89
C GLU A 115 -13.22 31.48 25.70
N VAL A 116 -14.30 30.70 25.85
CA VAL A 116 -15.37 30.56 24.84
C VAL A 116 -16.60 31.33 25.32
N GLU A 117 -17.07 32.25 24.50
CA GLU A 117 -18.16 33.17 24.81
C GLU A 117 -19.25 33.12 23.73
N ASN A 118 -20.51 33.32 24.15
CA ASN A 118 -21.63 33.34 23.20
C ASN A 118 -21.87 34.71 22.57
N GLU A 119 -21.29 35.75 23.16
CA GLU A 119 -21.39 37.15 22.74
C GLU A 119 -20.01 37.81 22.88
N ILE A 120 -19.76 38.88 22.13
CA ILE A 120 -18.48 39.61 22.20
C ILE A 120 -18.37 40.28 23.58
N PRO A 121 -17.33 39.99 24.38
CA PRO A 121 -17.16 40.64 25.67
C PRO A 121 -16.91 42.14 25.51
N ALA A 122 -17.61 42.98 26.29
CA ALA A 122 -17.51 44.44 26.18
C ALA A 122 -16.10 45.02 26.42
N SER A 123 -15.21 44.25 27.06
CA SER A 123 -13.81 44.61 27.30
C SER A 123 -12.82 44.08 26.27
N ALA A 124 -13.27 43.29 25.29
CA ALA A 124 -12.40 42.67 24.29
C ALA A 124 -12.16 43.63 23.12
N SER A 125 -10.89 44.00 22.89
CA SER A 125 -10.47 44.76 21.70
C SER A 125 -10.10 43.85 20.53
N GLU A 126 -9.81 42.57 20.80
CA GLU A 126 -9.51 41.53 19.81
C GLU A 126 -10.28 40.26 20.17
N VAL A 127 -10.81 39.57 19.15
CA VAL A 127 -11.61 38.33 19.33
C VAL A 127 -11.36 37.34 18.18
N VAL A 128 -11.69 36.07 18.39
CA VAL A 128 -11.83 35.09 17.30
C VAL A 128 -13.32 34.82 17.11
N ILE A 129 -13.89 35.08 15.94
CA ILE A 129 -15.31 34.84 15.66
C ILE A 129 -15.42 33.58 14.80
N ILE A 130 -16.19 32.60 15.26
CA ILE A 130 -16.46 31.36 14.52
C ILE A 130 -17.97 31.26 14.30
N GLY A 131 -18.40 30.96 13.08
CA GLY A 131 -19.82 30.68 12.83
C GLY A 131 -20.17 30.28 11.40
N THR A 132 -21.43 29.90 11.21
CA THR A 132 -21.98 29.52 9.90
C THR A 132 -22.77 30.66 9.27
N LEU A 133 -22.52 30.91 7.97
CA LEU A 133 -23.26 31.88 7.17
C LEU A 133 -24.76 31.53 7.10
N GLY A 134 -25.64 32.53 7.29
CA GLY A 134 -27.09 32.38 7.33
C GLY A 134 -27.62 31.78 8.64
N LYS A 135 -26.74 31.55 9.62
CA LYS A 135 -27.10 30.96 10.93
C LYS A 135 -26.55 31.77 12.10
N SER A 136 -25.32 32.26 11.99
CA SER A 136 -24.69 33.11 13.00
C SER A 136 -24.97 34.59 12.72
N PRO A 137 -25.71 35.29 13.60
CA PRO A 137 -25.98 36.72 13.42
C PRO A 137 -24.71 37.58 13.33
N LEU A 138 -23.61 37.15 13.95
CA LEU A 138 -22.32 37.84 13.88
C LEU A 138 -21.69 37.72 12.49
N ILE A 139 -21.73 36.54 11.88
CA ILE A 139 -21.20 36.31 10.53
C ILE A 139 -22.05 37.07 9.50
N ASP A 140 -23.38 36.97 9.63
CA ASP A 140 -24.32 37.66 8.73
C ASP A 140 -24.12 39.19 8.79
N GLN A 141 -23.91 39.76 9.98
CA GLN A 141 -23.61 41.19 10.12
C GLN A 141 -22.29 41.60 9.44
N LEU A 142 -21.26 40.75 9.49
CA LEU A 142 -19.98 41.01 8.83
C LEU A 142 -20.10 40.95 7.30
N GLU A 143 -20.88 40.01 6.78
CA GLU A 143 -21.22 39.92 5.36
C GLU A 143 -22.03 41.15 4.92
N GLU A 144 -23.15 41.45 5.60
CA GLU A 144 -24.05 42.56 5.26
C GLU A 144 -23.34 43.93 5.28
N SER A 145 -22.34 44.10 6.15
CA SER A 145 -21.53 45.32 6.24
C SER A 145 -20.36 45.36 5.25
N GLY A 146 -20.16 44.32 4.44
CA GLY A 146 -19.09 44.22 3.44
C GLY A 146 -17.69 44.03 4.04
N LYS A 147 -17.59 43.56 5.29
CA LYS A 147 -16.33 43.33 5.99
C LYS A 147 -15.84 41.89 5.89
N LEU A 148 -16.75 40.96 5.63
CA LEU A 148 -16.48 39.57 5.27
C LEU A 148 -16.88 39.36 3.82
N ASP A 149 -15.93 38.92 2.98
CA ASP A 149 -16.24 38.45 1.65
C ASP A 149 -16.76 37.00 1.73
N ALA A 150 -18.06 36.83 1.54
CA ALA A 150 -18.72 35.52 1.59
C ALA A 150 -18.84 34.86 0.19
N SER A 151 -18.24 35.43 -0.86
CA SER A 151 -18.36 34.90 -2.23
C SER A 151 -17.87 33.46 -2.36
N GLU A 152 -16.83 33.10 -1.61
CA GLU A 152 -16.30 31.73 -1.51
C GLU A 152 -17.19 30.79 -0.67
N LEU A 153 -18.22 31.29 0.01
CA LEU A 153 -19.12 30.52 0.88
C LEU A 153 -20.53 30.35 0.31
N THR A 154 -21.09 31.39 -0.32
CA THR A 154 -22.50 31.42 -0.69
C THR A 154 -22.85 30.31 -1.69
N GLY A 155 -23.73 29.39 -1.29
CA GLY A 155 -24.21 28.30 -2.15
C GLY A 155 -23.21 27.16 -2.35
N LYS A 156 -22.11 27.16 -1.58
CA LYS A 156 -21.04 26.17 -1.65
C LYS A 156 -21.20 25.08 -0.59
N TRP A 157 -20.79 23.86 -0.92
CA TRP A 157 -20.82 22.72 0.00
C TRP A 157 -19.57 22.69 0.89
N GLU A 158 -19.73 22.70 2.21
CA GLU A 158 -18.67 22.40 3.19
C GLU A 158 -17.39 23.23 3.09
N THR A 159 -17.47 24.44 2.56
CA THR A 159 -16.31 25.34 2.43
C THR A 159 -16.25 26.32 3.60
N PHE A 160 -15.08 26.93 3.79
CA PHE A 160 -14.84 27.92 4.82
C PHE A 160 -13.83 28.96 4.35
N VAL A 161 -13.82 30.09 5.07
CA VAL A 161 -12.78 31.10 4.99
C VAL A 161 -12.30 31.46 6.38
N THR A 162 -10.98 31.59 6.52
CA THR A 162 -10.31 32.13 7.71
C THR A 162 -9.64 33.44 7.31
N GLN A 163 -10.06 34.56 7.89
CA GLN A 163 -9.50 35.87 7.55
C GLN A 163 -9.46 36.84 8.73
N ILE A 164 -8.52 37.78 8.67
CA ILE A 164 -8.43 38.88 9.63
C ILE A 164 -9.35 40.02 9.17
N VAL A 165 -10.25 40.47 10.05
CA VAL A 165 -11.17 41.58 9.82
C VAL A 165 -10.85 42.73 10.77
N GLU A 166 -10.61 43.90 10.20
CA GLU A 166 -10.38 45.15 10.94
C GLU A 166 -11.73 45.84 11.25
N ASP A 167 -11.82 46.45 12.42
CA ASP A 167 -13.02 47.10 12.95
C ASP A 167 -14.31 46.27 12.75
N PRO A 168 -14.36 44.96 13.10
CA PRO A 168 -15.45 44.05 12.71
C PRO A 168 -16.82 44.53 13.21
N VAL A 169 -16.89 44.95 14.47
CA VAL A 169 -18.05 45.58 15.10
C VAL A 169 -17.60 46.76 15.95
N GLU A 170 -18.53 47.63 16.36
CA GLU A 170 -18.19 48.76 17.23
C GLU A 170 -17.55 48.27 18.54
N GLY A 171 -16.35 48.80 18.86
CA GLY A 171 -15.62 48.49 20.09
C GLY A 171 -14.57 47.37 19.97
N VAL A 172 -14.53 46.65 18.85
CA VAL A 172 -13.52 45.64 18.54
C VAL A 172 -12.60 46.17 17.45
N GLU A 173 -11.29 46.17 17.67
CA GLU A 173 -10.30 46.64 16.71
C GLU A 173 -10.02 45.59 15.64
N ARG A 174 -9.86 44.32 16.03
CA ARG A 174 -9.54 43.21 15.11
C ARG A 174 -10.26 41.92 15.47
N ALA A 175 -10.67 41.15 14.47
CA ALA A 175 -11.10 39.78 14.67
C ALA A 175 -10.41 38.83 13.69
N LEU A 176 -10.07 37.63 14.17
CA LEU A 176 -9.88 36.48 13.30
C LEU A 176 -11.25 35.84 13.08
N VAL A 177 -11.74 35.84 11.85
CA VAL A 177 -13.05 35.29 11.49
C VAL A 177 -12.88 33.96 10.79
N ILE A 178 -13.53 32.91 11.30
CA ILE A 178 -13.70 31.60 10.67
C ILE A 178 -15.18 31.46 10.30
N ALA A 179 -15.49 31.59 9.02
CA ALA A 179 -16.85 31.52 8.51
C ALA A 179 -17.02 30.29 7.61
N GLY A 180 -18.03 29.46 7.90
CA GLY A 180 -18.38 28.29 7.09
C GLY A 180 -19.62 28.53 6.22
N SER A 181 -19.69 27.89 5.05
CA SER A 181 -20.88 27.91 4.20
C SER A 181 -22.06 27.12 4.80
N ASP A 182 -21.76 26.11 5.61
CA ASP A 182 -22.70 25.29 6.35
C ASP A 182 -22.10 24.86 7.71
N GLN A 183 -22.80 23.97 8.45
CA GLN A 183 -22.32 23.45 9.73
C GLN A 183 -20.93 22.80 9.61
N ARG A 184 -20.71 22.00 8.57
CA ARG A 184 -19.47 21.24 8.39
C ARG A 184 -18.35 22.14 7.88
N GLY A 185 -18.64 23.10 7.00
CA GLY A 185 -17.69 24.13 6.60
C GLY A 185 -17.09 24.86 7.81
N ALA A 186 -17.92 25.32 8.75
CA ALA A 186 -17.44 25.98 9.96
C ALA A 186 -16.61 25.05 10.86
N ILE A 187 -16.99 23.77 10.95
CA ILE A 187 -16.23 22.74 11.66
C ILE A 187 -14.86 22.49 11.01
N PHE A 188 -14.81 22.34 9.69
CA PHE A 188 -13.55 22.15 8.96
C PHE A 188 -12.63 23.37 9.07
N GLY A 189 -13.18 24.59 9.05
CA GLY A 189 -12.37 25.80 9.28
C GLY A 189 -11.75 25.87 10.67
N ALA A 190 -12.49 25.44 11.71
CA ALA A 190 -11.95 25.37 13.06
C ALA A 190 -10.86 24.29 13.19
N TYR A 191 -11.06 23.10 12.63
CA TYR A 191 -10.05 22.04 12.65
C TYR A 191 -8.86 22.29 11.72
N ASP A 192 -9.03 23.04 10.64
CA ASP A 192 -7.92 23.54 9.82
C ASP A 192 -7.02 24.44 10.67
N LEU A 193 -7.58 25.39 11.44
CA LEU A 193 -6.79 26.17 12.38
C LEU A 193 -6.12 25.28 13.45
N SER A 194 -6.83 24.29 14.02
CA SER A 194 -6.22 23.32 14.95
C SER A 194 -5.01 22.59 14.35
N ALA A 195 -5.09 22.16 13.09
CA ALA A 195 -3.98 21.53 12.39
C ALA A 195 -2.81 22.51 12.19
N GLN A 196 -3.11 23.76 11.79
CA GLN A 196 -2.10 24.81 11.55
C GLN A 196 -1.35 25.22 12.82
N ILE A 197 -1.99 25.18 13.99
CA ILE A 197 -1.32 25.45 15.27
C ILE A 197 -0.51 24.26 15.79
N GLY A 198 -0.66 23.07 15.19
CA GLY A 198 0.15 21.89 15.49
C GLY A 198 -0.57 20.78 16.27
N VAL A 199 -1.90 20.66 16.14
CA VAL A 199 -2.66 19.52 16.70
C VAL A 199 -3.03 18.54 15.58
N SER A 200 -2.48 17.33 15.66
CA SER A 200 -2.79 16.24 14.74
C SER A 200 -4.24 15.75 14.86
N PRO A 201 -4.88 15.29 13.76
CA PRO A 201 -6.11 14.51 13.81
C PRO A 201 -6.04 13.28 14.72
N LEU A 202 -4.84 12.75 14.93
CA LEU A 202 -4.52 11.53 15.66
C LEU A 202 -4.04 11.79 17.09
N TYR A 203 -4.12 13.02 17.61
CA TYR A 203 -3.65 13.35 18.97
C TYR A 203 -4.22 12.42 20.05
N TRP A 204 -5.46 11.96 19.84
CA TRP A 204 -6.11 11.00 20.72
C TRP A 204 -6.09 9.57 20.16
N TRP A 205 -6.11 9.33 18.85
CA TRP A 205 -6.14 7.95 18.34
C TRP A 205 -4.77 7.27 18.26
N ASP A 206 -3.69 8.03 18.26
CA ASP A 206 -2.31 7.52 18.24
C ASP A 206 -1.39 8.29 19.18
N ASP A 207 -1.97 8.91 20.22
CA ASP A 207 -1.22 9.60 21.27
C ASP A 207 -0.23 10.66 20.74
N VAL A 208 -0.53 11.22 19.56
CA VAL A 208 0.33 12.20 18.90
C VAL A 208 0.43 13.47 19.77
N PRO A 209 1.61 13.82 20.29
CA PRO A 209 1.74 14.95 21.19
C PRO A 209 1.48 16.27 20.43
N PRO A 210 0.66 17.19 20.98
CA PRO A 210 0.50 18.53 20.42
C PRO A 210 1.85 19.26 20.34
N GLN A 211 2.16 19.87 19.20
CA GLN A 211 3.42 20.58 19.01
C GLN A 211 3.46 21.86 19.85
N LYS A 212 4.24 21.90 20.93
CA LYS A 212 4.30 23.06 21.82
C LYS A 212 4.85 24.31 21.11
N LYS A 213 4.14 25.43 21.21
CA LYS A 213 4.55 26.74 20.66
C LYS A 213 4.36 27.85 21.71
N GLY A 214 5.36 28.72 21.87
CA GLY A 214 5.31 29.83 22.83
C GLY A 214 4.52 31.06 22.35
N ALA A 215 4.28 31.18 21.05
CA ALA A 215 3.47 32.21 20.44
C ALA A 215 2.85 31.71 19.13
N LEU A 216 1.64 32.17 18.82
CA LEU A 216 0.91 31.88 17.59
C LEU A 216 0.38 33.17 16.97
N TYR A 217 0.66 33.34 15.68
CA TYR A 217 0.20 34.46 14.87
C TYR A 217 -0.43 33.95 13.58
N VAL A 218 -1.61 34.45 13.22
CA VAL A 218 -2.25 34.18 11.93
C VAL A 218 -1.80 35.22 10.91
N LEU A 219 -1.40 34.78 9.72
CA LEU A 219 -0.97 35.64 8.61
C LEU A 219 -2.18 36.38 8.00
N PRO A 220 -2.01 37.63 7.52
CA PRO A 220 -3.06 38.33 6.79
C PRO A 220 -3.38 37.64 5.46
N GLY A 221 -4.62 37.79 4.99
CA GLY A 221 -5.13 37.14 3.78
C GLY A 221 -6.45 36.41 4.04
N VAL A 222 -7.02 35.86 2.97
CA VAL A 222 -8.16 34.94 3.02
C VAL A 222 -7.60 33.53 2.85
N HIS A 223 -7.74 32.70 3.89
CA HIS A 223 -7.26 31.33 3.88
C HIS A 223 -8.44 30.38 3.72
N THR A 224 -8.38 29.51 2.72
CA THR A 224 -9.41 28.51 2.43
C THR A 224 -8.77 27.29 1.78
N GLN A 225 -9.40 26.13 1.92
CA GLN A 225 -9.05 24.93 1.14
C GLN A 225 -9.96 24.73 -0.09
N GLY A 226 -10.87 25.67 -0.36
CA GLY A 226 -11.86 25.58 -1.43
C GLY A 226 -13.00 24.59 -1.13
N GLU A 227 -13.87 24.40 -2.12
CA GLU A 227 -14.95 23.39 -2.06
C GLU A 227 -14.37 21.98 -2.28
N PRO A 228 -14.71 20.98 -1.46
CA PRO A 228 -14.21 19.62 -1.64
C PRO A 228 -14.66 19.04 -2.98
N ALA A 229 -13.72 18.45 -3.71
CA ALA A 229 -13.97 17.83 -5.02
C ALA A 229 -14.94 16.65 -4.94
N VAL A 230 -14.94 15.92 -3.82
CA VAL A 230 -15.86 14.80 -3.55
C VAL A 230 -16.89 15.18 -2.48
N LYS A 231 -18.18 15.00 -2.80
CA LYS A 231 -19.27 15.47 -1.92
C LYS A 231 -19.40 14.70 -0.60
N TYR A 232 -19.48 13.38 -0.66
CA TYR A 232 -19.50 12.51 0.52
C TYR A 232 -18.18 11.74 0.60
N ARG A 233 -17.42 11.90 1.68
CA ARG A 233 -16.05 11.39 1.83
C ARG A 233 -15.95 10.70 3.18
N GLY A 234 -15.53 9.45 3.19
CA GLY A 234 -15.72 8.64 4.37
C GLY A 234 -15.00 7.32 4.40
N PHE A 235 -15.29 6.58 5.46
CA PHE A 235 -14.78 5.24 5.67
C PHE A 235 -15.83 4.33 6.29
N PHE A 236 -15.57 3.04 6.18
CA PHE A 236 -16.35 1.95 6.76
C PHE A 236 -15.51 1.28 7.83
N VAL A 237 -15.96 1.36 9.08
CA VAL A 237 -15.42 0.52 10.16
C VAL A 237 -16.02 -0.86 9.98
N ASN A 238 -15.21 -1.86 9.63
CA ASN A 238 -15.63 -3.22 9.31
C ASN A 238 -14.63 -4.23 9.86
N ASP A 239 -14.93 -5.52 9.73
CA ASP A 239 -14.01 -6.61 10.07
C ASP A 239 -13.50 -6.51 11.53
N GLU A 240 -14.29 -5.85 12.37
CA GLU A 240 -13.89 -5.14 13.59
C GLU A 240 -13.62 -6.06 14.80
N ASN A 241 -13.69 -7.37 14.57
CA ASN A 241 -13.42 -8.38 15.59
C ASN A 241 -12.15 -9.16 15.19
N PRO A 242 -11.22 -9.41 16.13
CA PRO A 242 -11.37 -9.22 17.57
C PRO A 242 -10.98 -7.83 18.11
N ALA A 243 -10.29 -6.98 17.35
CA ALA A 243 -9.61 -5.80 17.87
C ALA A 243 -10.57 -4.73 18.43
N THR A 244 -11.19 -3.90 17.58
CA THR A 244 -12.12 -2.83 18.00
C THR A 244 -13.24 -3.37 18.87
N GLY A 245 -13.77 -4.54 18.50
CA GLY A 245 -14.86 -5.21 19.18
C GLY A 245 -14.58 -5.52 20.64
N ASN A 246 -13.33 -5.84 20.99
CA ASN A 246 -12.92 -6.09 22.37
C ASN A 246 -12.45 -4.81 23.09
N TRP A 247 -11.67 -3.97 22.39
CA TRP A 247 -11.08 -2.77 22.97
C TRP A 247 -12.13 -1.72 23.36
N ALA A 248 -13.08 -1.43 22.48
CA ALA A 248 -14.03 -0.32 22.66
C ALA A 248 -14.89 -0.50 23.93
N ALA A 249 -15.35 -1.72 24.20
CA ALA A 249 -16.16 -2.00 25.38
C ALA A 249 -15.37 -1.85 26.70
N LYS A 250 -14.06 -2.12 26.71
CA LYS A 250 -13.19 -1.88 27.87
C LYS A 250 -12.96 -0.39 28.11
N MET A 251 -12.73 0.37 27.04
CA MET A 251 -12.39 1.80 27.11
C MET A 251 -13.61 2.70 27.39
N PHE A 252 -14.73 2.46 26.72
CA PHE A 252 -15.92 3.32 26.75
C PHE A 252 -17.11 2.73 27.51
N GLY A 253 -16.92 1.53 28.07
CA GLY A 253 -17.98 0.74 28.68
C GLY A 253 -18.85 0.01 27.65
N PRO A 254 -19.76 -0.86 28.11
CA PRO A 254 -20.54 -1.73 27.24
C PRO A 254 -21.57 -0.95 26.40
N GLY A 255 -22.04 -1.61 25.35
CA GLY A 255 -23.25 -1.24 24.63
C GLY A 255 -24.46 -1.10 25.55
N LYS A 256 -25.42 -0.26 25.17
CA LYS A 256 -26.65 0.04 25.92
C LYS A 256 -27.81 -0.87 25.55
N ALA A 257 -27.71 -1.62 24.44
CA ALA A 257 -28.68 -2.64 24.05
C ALA A 257 -28.74 -3.82 25.07
N PRO A 258 -29.94 -4.22 25.54
CA PRO A 258 -30.09 -5.39 26.41
C PRO A 258 -29.54 -6.67 25.76
N ASN A 259 -28.73 -7.42 26.50
CA ASN A 259 -28.06 -8.66 26.07
C ASN A 259 -26.97 -8.51 24.98
N TYR A 260 -26.58 -7.29 24.61
CA TYR A 260 -25.51 -7.04 23.63
C TYR A 260 -24.41 -6.12 24.21
N PRO A 261 -23.67 -6.58 25.24
CA PRO A 261 -22.68 -5.75 25.92
C PRO A 261 -21.49 -5.36 25.03
N GLY A 262 -21.25 -6.08 23.93
CA GLY A 262 -20.20 -5.76 22.93
C GLY A 262 -20.58 -4.66 21.93
N GLY A 263 -21.80 -4.12 21.98
CA GLY A 263 -22.24 -3.04 21.10
C GLY A 263 -21.42 -1.75 21.26
N LEU A 264 -21.23 -1.00 20.17
CA LEU A 264 -20.44 0.23 20.16
C LEU A 264 -21.31 1.45 20.53
N ASN A 265 -21.00 2.09 21.65
CA ASN A 265 -21.80 3.18 22.21
C ASN A 265 -21.36 4.57 21.73
N HIS A 266 -22.14 5.61 22.08
CA HIS A 266 -21.90 6.95 21.53
C HIS A 266 -20.56 7.56 21.95
N LEU A 267 -19.98 7.17 23.08
CA LEU A 267 -18.69 7.69 23.56
C LEU A 267 -17.53 7.22 22.68
N TYR A 268 -17.61 5.97 22.18
CA TYR A 268 -16.68 5.46 21.16
C TYR A 268 -16.84 6.25 19.86
N TRP A 269 -18.09 6.39 19.39
CA TRP A 269 -18.38 7.08 18.14
C TRP A 269 -18.03 8.57 18.17
N GLU A 270 -18.14 9.26 19.31
CA GLU A 270 -17.65 10.63 19.46
C GLU A 270 -16.16 10.75 19.10
N LYS A 271 -15.34 9.77 19.50
CA LYS A 271 -13.92 9.75 19.15
C LYS A 271 -13.66 9.44 17.70
N VAL A 272 -14.42 8.53 17.10
CA VAL A 272 -14.33 8.28 15.65
C VAL A 272 -14.76 9.54 14.86
N PHE A 273 -15.86 10.19 15.25
CA PHE A 273 -16.40 11.37 14.58
C PHE A 273 -15.47 12.59 14.69
N GLU A 274 -14.85 12.80 15.85
CA GLU A 274 -13.84 13.85 16.03
C GLU A 274 -12.67 13.65 15.05
N ALA A 275 -12.11 12.44 14.98
CA ALA A 275 -11.00 12.11 14.07
C ALA A 275 -11.41 12.24 12.60
N ALA A 276 -12.59 11.72 12.24
CA ALA A 276 -13.14 11.82 10.90
C ALA A 276 -13.22 13.28 10.43
N LEU A 277 -13.78 14.18 11.26
CA LEU A 277 -13.90 15.60 10.91
C LEU A 277 -12.54 16.31 10.86
N ARG A 278 -11.60 15.97 11.74
CA ARG A 278 -10.22 16.49 11.70
C ARG A 278 -9.48 16.06 10.43
N MET A 279 -9.79 14.88 9.88
CA MET A 279 -9.32 14.41 8.58
C MET A 279 -10.21 14.86 7.40
N LYS A 280 -11.21 15.71 7.63
CA LYS A 280 -12.15 16.26 6.63
C LYS A 280 -13.11 15.24 6.00
N ALA A 281 -13.33 14.10 6.65
CA ALA A 281 -14.43 13.19 6.33
C ALA A 281 -15.77 13.74 6.81
N ASN A 282 -16.86 13.36 6.13
CA ASN A 282 -18.23 13.68 6.50
C ASN A 282 -19.18 12.48 6.44
N TYR A 283 -18.74 11.32 5.96
CA TYR A 283 -19.59 10.15 5.71
C TYR A 283 -19.03 8.91 6.42
N ILE A 284 -19.88 8.12 7.08
CA ILE A 284 -19.45 6.90 7.78
C ILE A 284 -20.43 5.76 7.55
N TRP A 285 -19.88 4.58 7.25
CA TRP A 285 -20.56 3.31 7.45
C TRP A 285 -20.15 2.74 8.82
N PRO A 286 -21.09 2.50 9.74
CA PRO A 286 -20.74 1.99 11.06
C PRO A 286 -20.47 0.48 11.02
N ALA A 287 -19.75 -0.01 12.05
CA ALA A 287 -19.50 -1.43 12.30
C ALA A 287 -20.78 -2.28 12.22
N VAL A 288 -20.67 -3.48 11.63
CA VAL A 288 -21.82 -4.35 11.31
C VAL A 288 -21.70 -5.79 11.83
N TRP A 289 -20.52 -6.28 12.22
CA TRP A 289 -20.33 -7.68 12.62
C TRP A 289 -20.76 -7.88 14.07
N GLY A 290 -22.01 -8.30 14.27
CA GLY A 290 -22.65 -8.37 15.59
C GLY A 290 -22.97 -7.00 16.20
N ARG A 291 -22.81 -5.92 15.42
CA ARG A 291 -23.03 -4.52 15.81
C ARG A 291 -24.26 -3.95 15.10
N ALA A 292 -25.06 -3.20 15.83
CA ALA A 292 -26.26 -2.55 15.30
C ALA A 292 -26.27 -1.10 15.78
N PHE A 293 -25.64 -0.19 15.01
CA PHE A 293 -25.37 1.19 15.40
C PHE A 293 -26.53 1.87 16.14
N ALA A 294 -27.76 1.81 15.60
CA ALA A 294 -28.90 2.47 16.21
C ALA A 294 -29.41 1.82 17.50
N GLU A 295 -29.20 0.51 17.68
CA GLU A 295 -29.67 -0.22 18.85
C GLU A 295 -28.59 -0.31 19.94
N ASP A 296 -27.32 -0.39 19.55
CA ASP A 296 -26.17 -0.47 20.44
C ASP A 296 -26.14 0.70 21.42
N ASP A 297 -26.54 1.90 20.97
CA ASP A 297 -26.87 3.03 21.84
C ASP A 297 -27.87 3.97 21.15
N PRO A 298 -29.05 4.26 21.76
CA PRO A 298 -30.01 5.21 21.21
C PRO A 298 -29.46 6.63 20.97
N GLU A 299 -28.35 7.03 21.62
CA GLU A 299 -27.74 8.34 21.39
C GLU A 299 -26.80 8.38 20.18
N ASN A 300 -26.50 7.24 19.53
CA ASN A 300 -25.53 7.17 18.43
C ASN A 300 -25.89 8.09 17.25
N HIS A 301 -27.13 8.04 16.75
CA HIS A 301 -27.57 8.90 15.63
C HIS A 301 -27.64 10.38 16.02
N LYS A 302 -28.13 10.70 17.21
CA LYS A 302 -28.16 12.08 17.71
C LYS A 302 -26.75 12.66 17.86
N THR A 303 -25.80 11.83 18.25
CA THR A 303 -24.38 12.18 18.33
C THR A 303 -23.81 12.43 16.93
N ALA A 304 -24.10 11.57 15.94
CA ALA A 304 -23.70 11.79 14.55
C ALA A 304 -24.24 13.12 14.01
N THR A 305 -25.53 13.41 14.19
CA THR A 305 -26.16 14.69 13.79
C THR A 305 -25.50 15.89 14.48
N ARG A 306 -25.16 15.77 15.78
CA ARG A 306 -24.45 16.83 16.50
C ARG A 306 -23.08 17.11 15.89
N TYR A 307 -22.34 16.08 15.52
CA TYR A 307 -21.03 16.22 14.87
C TYR A 307 -21.14 16.66 13.40
N GLY A 308 -22.30 16.46 12.78
CA GLY A 308 -22.50 16.70 11.35
C GLY A 308 -22.08 15.51 10.49
N ILE A 309 -21.97 14.30 11.04
CA ILE A 309 -21.65 13.11 10.26
C ILE A 309 -22.89 12.64 9.50
N VAL A 310 -22.75 12.52 8.19
CA VAL A 310 -23.73 11.90 7.30
C VAL A 310 -23.62 10.38 7.47
N MET A 311 -24.72 9.74 7.87
CA MET A 311 -24.74 8.31 8.11
C MET A 311 -25.07 7.54 6.84
N GLY A 312 -24.32 6.47 6.58
CA GLY A 312 -24.67 5.46 5.59
C GLY A 312 -24.75 4.07 6.21
N THR A 313 -25.03 3.09 5.38
CA THR A 313 -24.97 1.67 5.70
C THR A 313 -24.29 0.92 4.56
N SER A 314 -23.62 -0.19 4.87
CA SER A 314 -23.00 -1.03 3.85
C SER A 314 -24.02 -1.51 2.83
N HIS A 315 -23.54 -1.91 1.64
CA HIS A 315 -24.38 -2.23 0.48
C HIS A 315 -25.40 -3.36 0.69
N GLU A 316 -25.26 -4.15 1.75
CA GLU A 316 -26.17 -5.24 2.11
C GLU A 316 -27.25 -4.84 3.13
N ALA A 317 -27.14 -3.65 3.71
CA ALA A 317 -27.92 -3.16 4.82
C ALA A 317 -28.82 -1.99 4.36
N PRO A 318 -29.88 -2.23 3.58
CA PRO A 318 -30.63 -1.17 2.92
C PRO A 318 -31.53 -0.40 3.89
N MET A 319 -32.00 0.78 3.44
CA MET A 319 -33.07 1.54 4.09
C MET A 319 -32.75 2.02 5.52
N MET A 320 -31.49 2.38 5.77
CA MET A 320 -30.99 2.84 7.07
C MET A 320 -31.21 1.83 8.21
N GLN A 321 -31.22 0.53 7.87
CA GLN A 321 -31.29 -0.60 8.80
C GLN A 321 -30.01 -1.43 8.70
N GLY A 322 -29.25 -1.50 9.79
CA GLY A 322 -28.10 -2.40 9.87
C GLY A 322 -28.56 -3.87 9.83
N ILE A 323 -27.75 -4.76 9.25
CA ILE A 323 -28.13 -6.18 9.11
C ILE A 323 -28.42 -6.86 10.47
N GLU A 324 -27.69 -6.47 11.51
CA GLU A 324 -27.92 -6.97 12.87
C GLU A 324 -29.23 -6.49 13.50
N GLU A 325 -29.82 -5.39 13.05
CA GLU A 325 -31.18 -4.99 13.48
C GLU A 325 -32.25 -5.97 12.98
N TRP A 326 -31.95 -6.77 11.95
CA TRP A 326 -32.78 -7.91 11.57
C TRP A 326 -32.42 -9.15 12.41
N ASN A 327 -31.13 -9.53 12.43
CA ASN A 327 -30.65 -10.76 13.04
C ASN A 327 -30.96 -10.85 14.55
N ARG A 328 -30.93 -9.73 15.27
CA ARG A 328 -31.22 -9.68 16.72
C ARG A 328 -32.68 -9.96 17.08
N HIS A 329 -33.60 -9.75 16.14
CA HIS A 329 -35.05 -9.80 16.39
C HIS A 329 -35.78 -10.88 15.61
N VAL A 330 -35.17 -11.39 14.54
CA VAL A 330 -35.78 -12.38 13.65
C VAL A 330 -35.03 -13.71 13.72
N VAL A 331 -35.77 -14.76 14.10
CA VAL A 331 -35.30 -16.14 14.11
C VAL A 331 -36.11 -16.93 13.08
N PRO A 332 -35.48 -17.45 11.99
CA PRO A 332 -36.18 -18.27 11.02
C PRO A 332 -36.58 -19.63 11.61
N GLU A 333 -37.61 -20.25 11.01
CA GLU A 333 -38.00 -21.61 11.37
C GLU A 333 -36.93 -22.62 10.93
N VAL A 334 -36.35 -23.37 11.87
CA VAL A 334 -35.44 -24.48 11.56
C VAL A 334 -36.19 -25.79 11.67
N LYS A 335 -36.10 -26.61 10.61
CA LYS A 335 -36.66 -27.96 10.58
C LYS A 335 -35.56 -29.03 10.56
N ASP A 336 -35.79 -30.13 11.24
CA ASP A 336 -34.94 -31.33 11.12
C ASP A 336 -35.13 -32.02 9.76
N ALA A 337 -34.33 -33.07 9.50
CA ALA A 337 -34.41 -33.85 8.27
C ALA A 337 -35.76 -34.58 8.08
N GLN A 338 -36.60 -34.64 9.12
CA GLN A 338 -37.94 -35.23 9.10
C GLN A 338 -39.04 -34.16 8.94
N GLY A 339 -38.65 -32.89 8.83
CA GLY A 339 -39.55 -31.75 8.66
C GLY A 339 -40.17 -31.23 9.95
N ASN A 340 -39.74 -31.71 11.13
CA ASN A 340 -40.22 -31.20 12.41
C ASN A 340 -39.52 -29.89 12.75
N VAL A 341 -40.27 -28.92 13.26
CA VAL A 341 -39.71 -27.65 13.72
C VAL A 341 -38.88 -27.89 14.99
N VAL A 342 -37.57 -27.65 14.89
CA VAL A 342 -36.61 -27.73 16.01
C VAL A 342 -36.29 -26.35 16.58
N THR A 343 -36.44 -25.29 15.78
CA THR A 343 -36.37 -23.90 16.23
C THR A 343 -37.60 -23.16 15.73
N PRO A 344 -38.51 -22.73 16.63
CA PRO A 344 -39.71 -22.03 16.23
C PRO A 344 -39.38 -20.64 15.69
N LYS A 345 -40.11 -20.22 14.64
CA LYS A 345 -40.03 -18.88 14.09
C LYS A 345 -40.32 -17.81 15.15
N THR A 346 -39.51 -16.75 15.17
CA THR A 346 -39.84 -15.48 15.82
C THR A 346 -39.61 -14.35 14.82
N ASP A 347 -40.66 -13.61 14.47
CA ASP A 347 -40.58 -12.50 13.52
C ASP A 347 -41.57 -11.40 13.97
N PRO A 348 -41.09 -10.27 14.53
CA PRO A 348 -41.93 -9.18 15.03
C PRO A 348 -42.67 -8.42 13.92
N TYR A 349 -42.28 -8.61 12.66
CA TYR A 349 -42.91 -7.99 11.49
C TYR A 349 -44.03 -8.88 10.89
N GLY A 350 -44.19 -10.09 11.42
CA GLY A 350 -45.25 -11.04 11.07
C GLY A 350 -44.96 -11.87 9.82
N GLY A 351 -43.70 -11.95 9.41
CA GLY A 351 -43.22 -12.65 8.20
C GLY A 351 -42.84 -14.10 8.41
N THR A 352 -42.12 -14.70 7.45
CA THR A 352 -41.58 -16.07 7.54
C THR A 352 -40.28 -16.16 8.34
N GLY A 353 -39.69 -15.02 8.71
CA GLY A 353 -38.36 -14.93 9.31
C GLY A 353 -37.21 -15.05 8.30
N GLU A 354 -37.50 -15.29 7.02
CA GLU A 354 -36.47 -15.38 5.97
C GLU A 354 -36.07 -13.99 5.46
N TRP A 355 -34.77 -13.73 5.31
CA TRP A 355 -34.25 -12.56 4.59
C TRP A 355 -34.31 -12.79 3.06
N ARG A 356 -35.53 -12.92 2.54
CA ARG A 356 -35.80 -13.21 1.12
C ARG A 356 -37.03 -12.47 0.64
N PHE A 357 -36.86 -11.51 -0.26
CA PHE A 357 -37.96 -10.65 -0.71
C PHE A 357 -39.07 -11.43 -1.44
N SER A 358 -38.71 -12.45 -2.23
CA SER A 358 -39.68 -13.29 -2.95
C SER A 358 -40.66 -14.05 -2.03
N VAL A 359 -40.28 -14.28 -0.77
CA VAL A 359 -41.06 -15.07 0.21
C VAL A 359 -41.57 -14.22 1.36
N ASN A 360 -40.85 -13.17 1.75
CA ASN A 360 -41.06 -12.42 2.99
C ASN A 360 -41.21 -10.89 2.78
N ALA A 361 -41.61 -10.46 1.58
CA ALA A 361 -41.67 -9.04 1.18
C ALA A 361 -42.34 -8.13 2.22
N GLU A 362 -43.52 -8.49 2.74
CA GLU A 362 -44.28 -7.61 3.63
C GLU A 362 -43.61 -7.39 4.98
N ALA A 363 -42.88 -8.37 5.50
CA ALA A 363 -42.10 -8.20 6.72
C ALA A 363 -40.85 -7.35 6.49
N LEU A 364 -40.15 -7.58 5.37
CA LEU A 364 -39.00 -6.78 4.96
C LEU A 364 -39.38 -5.31 4.74
N LYS A 365 -40.51 -5.04 4.07
CA LYS A 365 -41.03 -3.66 3.91
C LYS A 365 -41.30 -2.99 5.24
N LYS A 366 -41.91 -3.68 6.22
CA LYS A 366 -42.12 -3.13 7.56
C LYS A 366 -40.81 -2.85 8.29
N HIS A 367 -39.84 -3.75 8.18
CA HIS A 367 -38.52 -3.56 8.75
C HIS A 367 -37.81 -2.34 8.13
N TRP A 368 -37.78 -2.22 6.81
CA TRP A 368 -37.24 -1.05 6.10
C TRP A 368 -37.98 0.24 6.43
N THR A 369 -39.31 0.18 6.58
CA THR A 369 -40.13 1.33 6.98
C THR A 369 -39.70 1.86 8.36
N LYS A 370 -39.36 0.98 9.31
CA LYS A 370 -38.84 1.37 10.63
C LYS A 370 -37.56 2.22 10.52
N GLY A 371 -36.64 1.86 9.62
CA GLY A 371 -35.39 2.61 9.39
C GLY A 371 -35.64 4.02 8.85
N ILE A 372 -36.49 4.15 7.84
CA ILE A 372 -36.83 5.47 7.26
C ILE A 372 -37.66 6.31 8.24
N GLN A 373 -38.56 5.69 9.01
CA GLN A 373 -39.28 6.39 10.08
C GLN A 373 -38.31 6.95 11.12
N ARG A 374 -37.31 6.16 11.55
CA ARG A 374 -36.24 6.63 12.44
C ARG A 374 -35.46 7.79 11.82
N MET A 375 -35.06 7.67 10.55
CA MET A 375 -34.36 8.74 9.82
C MET A 375 -35.12 10.06 9.85
N ARG A 376 -36.43 10.03 9.56
CA ARG A 376 -37.30 11.22 9.64
C ARG A 376 -37.45 11.75 11.06
N ASP A 377 -37.84 10.88 11.99
CA ASP A 377 -38.25 11.26 13.34
C ASP A 377 -37.07 11.82 14.15
N GLU A 378 -35.87 11.26 13.95
CA GLU A 378 -34.63 11.70 14.59
C GLU A 378 -33.85 12.75 13.76
N LYS A 379 -34.34 13.12 12.57
CA LYS A 379 -33.70 14.06 11.64
C LYS A 379 -32.26 13.68 11.31
N ILE A 380 -32.07 12.41 10.97
CA ILE A 380 -30.77 11.85 10.59
C ILE A 380 -30.43 12.33 9.18
N GLU A 381 -29.30 13.01 9.02
CA GLU A 381 -28.72 13.25 7.70
C GLU A 381 -28.08 11.94 7.22
N GLY A 382 -28.63 11.35 6.17
CA GLY A 382 -28.18 10.04 5.71
C GLY A 382 -28.29 9.84 4.20
N VAL A 383 -27.44 8.94 3.70
CA VAL A 383 -27.51 8.43 2.32
C VAL A 383 -28.11 7.04 2.36
N VAL A 384 -29.31 6.91 1.80
CA VAL A 384 -30.12 5.70 1.89
C VAL A 384 -29.62 4.63 0.91
N THR A 385 -29.10 3.54 1.45
CA THR A 385 -28.73 2.35 0.66
C THR A 385 -29.98 1.65 0.12
N LEU A 386 -30.01 1.44 -1.20
CA LEU A 386 -31.04 0.71 -1.93
C LEU A 386 -30.54 -0.67 -2.37
N GLY A 387 -31.47 -1.51 -2.82
CA GLY A 387 -31.21 -2.89 -3.19
C GLY A 387 -31.25 -3.82 -1.97
N MET A 388 -30.83 -5.06 -2.16
CA MET A 388 -30.78 -6.08 -1.11
C MET A 388 -29.78 -7.16 -1.52
N ARG A 389 -28.93 -7.60 -0.60
CA ARG A 389 -28.13 -8.83 -0.74
C ARG A 389 -28.51 -9.80 0.38
N GLY A 390 -28.03 -11.04 0.31
CA GLY A 390 -28.29 -12.03 1.37
C GLY A 390 -27.61 -11.62 2.69
N PRO A 391 -28.03 -12.19 3.83
CA PRO A 391 -27.47 -11.81 5.12
C PRO A 391 -26.01 -12.27 5.25
N GLY A 392 -25.10 -11.40 5.71
CA GLY A 392 -23.69 -11.74 5.93
C GLY A 392 -22.85 -11.77 4.65
N ASP A 393 -23.06 -10.80 3.77
CA ASP A 393 -22.35 -10.54 2.51
C ASP A 393 -22.52 -11.58 1.40
N VAL A 394 -23.57 -12.40 1.47
CA VAL A 394 -23.83 -13.49 0.51
C VAL A 394 -24.74 -13.06 -0.66
N SER A 395 -24.54 -13.65 -1.84
CA SER A 395 -25.35 -13.35 -3.03
C SER A 395 -26.82 -13.79 -2.87
N LEU A 396 -27.73 -13.13 -3.61
CA LEU A 396 -29.12 -13.59 -3.74
C LEU A 396 -29.21 -14.87 -4.60
N PRO A 397 -30.22 -15.73 -4.39
CA PRO A 397 -30.43 -16.92 -5.23
C PRO A 397 -30.58 -16.58 -6.74
N PRO A 398 -29.99 -17.38 -7.67
CA PRO A 398 -29.97 -17.07 -9.11
C PRO A 398 -31.35 -16.95 -9.77
N ASP A 399 -32.31 -17.78 -9.35
CA ASP A 399 -33.67 -17.84 -9.94
C ASP A 399 -34.50 -16.57 -9.68
N ASP A 400 -34.04 -15.70 -8.78
CA ASP A 400 -34.72 -14.50 -8.32
C ASP A 400 -34.12 -13.19 -8.88
N GLY A 401 -32.87 -13.18 -9.38
CA GLY A 401 -32.00 -11.98 -9.45
C GLY A 401 -32.56 -10.70 -10.09
N ILE A 402 -32.84 -10.70 -11.41
CA ILE A 402 -33.05 -9.44 -12.16
C ILE A 402 -34.42 -8.78 -11.90
N PRO A 403 -35.57 -9.45 -12.15
CA PRO A 403 -36.89 -8.83 -11.93
C PRO A 403 -37.19 -8.55 -10.46
N LEU A 404 -36.64 -9.36 -9.53
CA LEU A 404 -36.81 -9.13 -8.10
C LEU A 404 -36.11 -7.86 -7.65
N MET A 405 -34.89 -7.58 -8.15
CA MET A 405 -34.15 -6.38 -7.79
C MET A 405 -34.91 -5.10 -8.17
N GLN A 406 -35.53 -5.07 -9.35
CA GLN A 406 -36.37 -3.96 -9.78
C GLN A 406 -37.57 -3.76 -8.83
N ASN A 407 -38.21 -4.86 -8.41
CA ASN A 407 -39.32 -4.81 -7.47
C ASN A 407 -38.90 -4.37 -6.06
N ILE A 408 -37.72 -4.80 -5.60
CA ILE A 408 -37.13 -4.39 -4.32
C ILE A 408 -36.91 -2.87 -4.33
N ILE A 409 -36.21 -2.35 -5.34
CA ILE A 409 -35.88 -0.93 -5.45
C ILE A 409 -37.17 -0.10 -5.57
N ALA A 410 -38.15 -0.56 -6.36
CA ALA A 410 -39.44 0.13 -6.46
C ALA A 410 -40.18 0.20 -5.11
N ALA A 411 -40.23 -0.90 -4.35
CA ALA A 411 -40.84 -0.93 -3.03
C ALA A 411 -40.11 -0.04 -2.02
N GLN A 412 -38.78 0.02 -2.08
CA GLN A 412 -37.96 0.89 -1.24
C GLN A 412 -38.23 2.37 -1.53
N ARG A 413 -38.34 2.75 -2.81
CA ARG A 413 -38.69 4.13 -3.18
C ARG A 413 -40.11 4.51 -2.81
N GLU A 414 -41.07 3.58 -2.89
CA GLU A 414 -42.43 3.81 -2.39
C GLU A 414 -42.44 4.08 -0.88
N ILE A 415 -41.63 3.36 -0.10
CA ILE A 415 -41.46 3.63 1.34
C ILE A 415 -40.89 5.04 1.57
N LEU A 416 -39.86 5.44 0.82
CA LEU A 416 -39.29 6.78 0.94
C LEU A 416 -40.33 7.86 0.67
N ASP A 417 -41.04 7.78 -0.46
CA ASP A 417 -42.08 8.73 -0.87
C ASP A 417 -43.25 8.79 0.12
N THR A 418 -43.57 7.66 0.76
CA THR A 418 -44.68 7.59 1.74
C THR A 418 -44.29 8.15 3.10
N ILE A 419 -43.06 7.90 3.56
CA ILE A 419 -42.64 8.20 4.94
C ILE A 419 -41.99 9.58 5.04
N MET A 420 -41.20 9.95 4.04
CA MET A 420 -40.47 11.21 4.01
C MET A 420 -41.37 12.30 3.42
N ASP A 421 -41.50 13.43 4.10
CA ASP A 421 -42.28 14.58 3.61
C ASP A 421 -41.48 15.40 2.57
N GLN A 422 -40.81 14.72 1.64
CA GLN A 422 -39.88 15.28 0.66
C GLN A 422 -40.01 14.51 -0.66
N ASP A 423 -39.67 15.19 -1.77
CA ASP A 423 -39.56 14.53 -3.07
C ASP A 423 -38.47 13.47 -3.01
N VAL A 424 -38.81 12.23 -3.39
CA VAL A 424 -37.88 11.10 -3.39
C VAL A 424 -36.63 11.39 -4.21
N GLU A 425 -36.70 12.20 -5.28
CA GLU A 425 -35.52 12.57 -6.10
C GLU A 425 -34.54 13.50 -5.35
N THR A 426 -34.96 14.11 -4.24
CA THR A 426 -34.12 14.98 -3.41
C THR A 426 -33.50 14.27 -2.22
N ILE A 427 -33.96 13.05 -1.91
CA ILE A 427 -33.43 12.23 -0.82
C ILE A 427 -32.17 11.52 -1.31
N PRO A 428 -30.99 11.72 -0.69
CA PRO A 428 -29.77 11.05 -1.10
C PRO A 428 -29.93 9.52 -1.03
N GLN A 429 -29.80 8.87 -2.18
CA GLN A 429 -29.93 7.42 -2.34
C GLN A 429 -28.68 6.88 -3.01
N VAL A 430 -28.33 5.65 -2.68
CA VAL A 430 -27.19 4.96 -3.26
C VAL A 430 -27.52 3.52 -3.61
N TRP A 431 -26.99 3.04 -4.73
CA TRP A 431 -26.92 1.61 -5.03
C TRP A 431 -25.48 1.22 -5.36
N THR A 432 -24.90 0.38 -4.50
CA THR A 432 -23.52 -0.09 -4.63
C THR A 432 -23.46 -1.37 -5.44
N LEU A 433 -22.70 -1.34 -6.53
CA LEU A 433 -22.57 -2.45 -7.48
C LEU A 433 -21.46 -3.40 -7.02
N TYR A 434 -21.71 -4.10 -5.93
CA TYR A 434 -20.75 -5.00 -5.29
C TYR A 434 -20.92 -6.46 -5.74
N LYS A 435 -19.81 -7.14 -6.02
CA LYS A 435 -19.75 -8.55 -6.48
C LYS A 435 -20.76 -8.86 -7.61
N GLU A 436 -21.77 -9.69 -7.35
CA GLU A 436 -22.73 -10.14 -8.37
C GLU A 436 -23.68 -9.04 -8.88
N ILE A 437 -23.87 -7.98 -8.08
CA ILE A 437 -24.73 -6.85 -8.46
C ILE A 437 -24.16 -6.10 -9.67
N GLN A 438 -22.83 -6.08 -9.80
CA GLN A 438 -22.19 -5.56 -11.01
C GLN A 438 -22.59 -6.35 -12.25
N GLY A 439 -22.67 -7.68 -12.16
CA GLY A 439 -23.15 -8.53 -13.25
C GLY A 439 -24.60 -8.21 -13.65
N TYR A 440 -25.46 -7.87 -12.69
CA TYR A 440 -26.83 -7.44 -12.97
C TYR A 440 -26.88 -6.09 -13.70
N TRP A 441 -25.99 -5.17 -13.32
CA TRP A 441 -25.82 -3.93 -14.05
C TRP A 441 -25.35 -4.19 -15.49
N ASP A 442 -24.33 -5.03 -15.69
CA ASP A 442 -23.86 -5.36 -17.04
C ASP A 442 -24.94 -6.07 -17.88
N ALA A 443 -25.83 -6.84 -17.25
CA ALA A 443 -27.01 -7.45 -17.89
C ALA A 443 -28.16 -6.46 -18.21
N GLY A 444 -28.06 -5.20 -17.78
CA GLY A 444 -28.98 -4.13 -18.17
C GLY A 444 -29.91 -3.59 -17.08
N ILE A 445 -29.81 -4.04 -15.83
CA ILE A 445 -30.57 -3.41 -14.73
C ILE A 445 -30.05 -1.99 -14.49
N ARG A 446 -30.97 -1.04 -14.34
CA ARG A 446 -30.67 0.35 -14.00
C ARG A 446 -31.53 0.81 -12.84
N VAL A 447 -31.01 1.78 -12.09
CA VAL A 447 -31.75 2.58 -11.09
C VAL A 447 -32.20 3.91 -11.71
N PRO A 448 -33.17 4.60 -11.10
CA PRO A 448 -33.50 6.00 -11.42
C PRO A 448 -32.25 6.91 -11.42
N ASP A 449 -32.28 7.97 -12.23
CA ASP A 449 -31.08 8.77 -12.53
C ASP A 449 -30.57 9.59 -11.34
N ASP A 450 -31.43 9.89 -10.36
CA ASP A 450 -31.14 10.57 -9.10
C ASP A 450 -30.39 9.70 -8.07
N VAL A 451 -30.36 8.37 -8.28
CA VAL A 451 -29.65 7.44 -7.39
C VAL A 451 -28.16 7.45 -7.70
N THR A 452 -27.33 7.68 -6.66
CA THR A 452 -25.88 7.55 -6.77
C THR A 452 -25.52 6.09 -7.06
N VAL A 453 -24.72 5.85 -8.10
CA VAL A 453 -24.20 4.50 -8.38
C VAL A 453 -22.77 4.40 -7.88
N VAL A 454 -22.54 3.52 -6.90
CA VAL A 454 -21.22 3.30 -6.32
C VAL A 454 -20.56 2.09 -6.97
N TRP A 455 -19.37 2.31 -7.54
CA TRP A 455 -18.53 1.26 -8.08
C TRP A 455 -17.60 0.72 -6.99
N ALA A 456 -17.58 -0.59 -6.80
CA ALA A 456 -16.62 -1.20 -5.89
C ALA A 456 -15.30 -1.50 -6.60
N ASP A 457 -14.21 -1.44 -5.85
CA ASP A 457 -12.99 -2.16 -6.20
C ASP A 457 -13.20 -3.68 -6.10
N ASP A 458 -12.14 -4.44 -6.32
CA ASP A 458 -12.15 -5.90 -6.21
C ASP A 458 -11.85 -6.40 -4.80
N ASN A 459 -12.00 -5.55 -3.78
CA ASN A 459 -11.59 -5.79 -2.40
C ASN A 459 -10.08 -5.85 -2.19
N TRP A 460 -9.27 -5.55 -3.20
CA TRP A 460 -7.81 -5.52 -3.15
C TRP A 460 -7.28 -4.23 -3.77
N ALA A 461 -8.03 -3.13 -3.62
CA ALA A 461 -7.62 -1.81 -4.03
C ALA A 461 -7.50 -1.63 -5.57
N ASN A 462 -8.21 -2.45 -6.38
CA ASN A 462 -8.29 -2.27 -7.84
C ASN A 462 -9.74 -2.11 -8.34
N MET A 463 -10.08 -0.93 -8.88
CA MET A 463 -11.40 -0.59 -9.39
C MET A 463 -11.86 -1.60 -10.45
N LYS A 464 -12.98 -2.29 -10.18
CA LYS A 464 -13.55 -3.29 -11.10
C LYS A 464 -14.17 -2.67 -12.33
N ARG A 465 -14.75 -1.49 -12.17
CA ARG A 465 -15.63 -0.86 -13.14
C ARG A 465 -15.68 0.64 -12.91
N LEU A 466 -15.79 1.39 -14.00
CA LEU A 466 -15.98 2.84 -13.99
C LEU A 466 -17.01 3.22 -15.07
N PRO A 467 -17.65 4.40 -14.98
CA PRO A 467 -18.50 4.89 -16.06
C PRO A 467 -17.68 5.08 -17.35
N GLU A 468 -18.34 5.26 -18.49
CA GLU A 468 -17.62 5.66 -19.71
C GLU A 468 -17.14 7.13 -19.57
N PRO A 469 -16.00 7.51 -20.18
CA PRO A 469 -15.51 8.89 -20.11
C PRO A 469 -16.58 9.91 -20.50
N GLY A 470 -16.76 10.92 -19.66
CA GLY A 470 -17.73 12.00 -19.87
C GLY A 470 -19.21 11.62 -19.65
N LYS A 471 -19.53 10.38 -19.26
CA LYS A 471 -20.89 10.02 -18.84
C LYS A 471 -21.17 10.50 -17.44
N GLN A 472 -22.30 11.15 -17.27
CA GLN A 472 -22.80 11.63 -15.98
C GLN A 472 -24.27 11.22 -15.80
N ARG A 473 -24.71 11.23 -14.54
CA ARG A 473 -26.11 11.06 -14.12
C ARG A 473 -26.42 12.05 -13.00
N ALA A 474 -27.70 12.37 -12.79
CA ALA A 474 -28.12 13.36 -11.79
C ALA A 474 -27.61 13.00 -10.37
N GLY A 475 -27.71 11.73 -9.98
CA GLY A 475 -27.19 11.19 -8.72
C GLY A 475 -25.66 11.08 -8.67
N GLY A 476 -24.96 11.26 -9.79
CA GLY A 476 -23.50 11.06 -9.89
C GLY A 476 -23.05 9.61 -9.67
N TYR A 477 -21.74 9.45 -9.52
CA TYR A 477 -21.08 8.17 -9.26
C TYR A 477 -20.25 8.23 -7.98
N GLY A 478 -20.14 7.10 -7.30
CA GLY A 478 -19.27 6.94 -6.15
C GLY A 478 -18.32 5.74 -6.26
N LEU A 479 -17.45 5.59 -5.27
CA LEU A 479 -16.54 4.46 -5.13
C LEU A 479 -16.61 3.84 -3.73
N TYR A 480 -16.47 2.52 -3.69
CA TYR A 480 -16.21 1.74 -2.48
C TYR A 480 -14.85 1.03 -2.63
N TYR A 481 -13.90 1.34 -1.75
CA TYR A 481 -12.51 0.89 -1.81
C TYR A 481 -12.13 0.10 -0.55
N HIS A 482 -11.00 -0.63 -0.56
CA HIS A 482 -10.57 -1.44 0.60
C HIS A 482 -9.10 -1.22 0.99
N PHE A 483 -8.85 -0.96 2.28
CA PHE A 483 -7.57 -1.10 2.97
C PHE A 483 -7.53 -2.31 3.93
N ASP A 484 -8.69 -2.90 4.24
CA ASP A 484 -8.87 -4.15 4.98
C ASP A 484 -9.90 -5.05 4.25
N TYR A 485 -9.76 -6.37 4.37
CA TYR A 485 -10.73 -7.31 3.77
C TYR A 485 -10.78 -8.69 4.43
N VAL A 486 -12.01 -9.21 4.58
CA VAL A 486 -12.31 -10.62 4.84
C VAL A 486 -12.87 -11.31 3.59
N GLY A 487 -12.11 -12.25 3.00
CA GLY A 487 -12.60 -13.07 1.90
C GLY A 487 -11.53 -13.75 1.04
N GLY A 488 -11.90 -14.01 -0.22
CA GLY A 488 -11.09 -14.74 -1.22
C GLY A 488 -9.75 -14.05 -1.51
N GLY A 489 -8.78 -14.82 -2.00
CA GLY A 489 -7.37 -14.41 -2.04
C GLY A 489 -6.67 -14.70 -0.71
N ARG A 490 -7.16 -14.14 0.40
CA ARG A 490 -6.85 -14.41 1.83
C ARG A 490 -7.14 -13.11 2.58
N ASN A 491 -7.59 -13.19 3.82
CA ASN A 491 -7.79 -11.98 4.63
C ASN A 491 -6.50 -11.19 4.78
N TYR A 492 -6.61 -9.87 4.86
CA TYR A 492 -5.53 -8.99 5.30
C TYR A 492 -6.11 -7.99 6.30
N LYS A 493 -5.65 -8.08 7.55
CA LYS A 493 -6.36 -7.51 8.70
C LYS A 493 -5.49 -6.91 9.80
N TRP A 494 -4.19 -7.14 9.72
CA TRP A 494 -3.32 -6.96 10.89
C TRP A 494 -2.67 -5.58 10.96
N VAL A 495 -1.98 -5.18 9.89
CA VAL A 495 -1.25 -3.92 9.73
C VAL A 495 -1.55 -3.35 8.35
N ASP A 496 -1.26 -2.06 8.15
CA ASP A 496 -1.37 -1.40 6.85
C ASP A 496 -0.68 -2.23 5.75
N THR A 497 -1.34 -2.41 4.61
CA THR A 497 -0.78 -3.09 3.43
C THR A 497 -0.82 -2.24 2.16
N THR A 498 -0.98 -0.93 2.32
CA THR A 498 -1.35 0.00 1.27
C THR A 498 -0.14 0.73 0.68
N LEU A 499 -0.06 0.73 -0.65
CA LEU A 499 0.93 1.50 -1.41
C LEU A 499 0.31 2.80 -1.94
N LEU A 500 0.77 3.96 -1.47
CA LEU A 500 0.16 5.24 -1.85
C LEU A 500 0.20 5.56 -3.35
N PRO A 501 1.28 5.26 -4.12
CA PRO A 501 1.24 5.34 -5.58
C PRO A 501 0.09 4.56 -6.22
N ASN A 502 -0.26 3.38 -5.68
CA ASN A 502 -1.39 2.58 -6.15
C ASN A 502 -2.73 3.25 -5.80
N VAL A 503 -2.88 3.75 -4.56
CA VAL A 503 -4.07 4.49 -4.13
C VAL A 503 -4.27 5.72 -4.99
N TRP A 504 -3.23 6.53 -5.17
CA TRP A 504 -3.25 7.71 -6.03
C TRP A 504 -3.73 7.36 -7.43
N GLU A 505 -3.16 6.33 -8.06
CA GLU A 505 -3.51 5.99 -9.44
C GLU A 505 -4.98 5.56 -9.56
N GLN A 506 -5.50 4.80 -8.60
CA GLN A 506 -6.89 4.33 -8.60
C GLN A 506 -7.89 5.45 -8.31
N LEU A 507 -7.57 6.35 -7.36
CA LEU A 507 -8.41 7.53 -7.07
C LEU A 507 -8.36 8.54 -8.23
N HIS A 508 -7.18 8.76 -8.82
CA HIS A 508 -7.02 9.61 -9.99
C HIS A 508 -7.80 9.05 -11.19
N LEU A 509 -7.73 7.74 -11.42
CA LEU A 509 -8.53 7.05 -12.42
C LEU A 509 -10.03 7.27 -12.16
N ALA A 510 -10.52 6.97 -10.97
CA ALA A 510 -11.95 7.13 -10.64
C ALA A 510 -12.43 8.60 -10.83
N TYR A 511 -11.67 9.57 -10.30
CA TYR A 511 -12.00 10.99 -10.38
C TYR A 511 -12.07 11.49 -11.83
N ASN A 512 -11.09 11.16 -12.67
CA ASN A 512 -11.09 11.57 -14.09
C ASN A 512 -12.19 10.93 -14.92
N TYR A 513 -12.79 9.84 -14.42
CA TYR A 513 -13.98 9.22 -14.98
C TYR A 513 -15.28 9.80 -14.42
N GLY A 514 -15.22 10.85 -13.59
CA GLY A 514 -16.39 11.54 -13.06
C GLY A 514 -17.01 10.87 -11.84
N VAL A 515 -16.23 10.09 -11.09
CA VAL A 515 -16.63 9.51 -9.81
C VAL A 515 -16.27 10.50 -8.71
N ASP A 516 -17.22 11.38 -8.35
CA ASP A 516 -17.01 12.50 -7.43
C ASP A 516 -18.13 12.65 -6.38
N ARG A 517 -19.16 11.80 -6.41
CA ARG A 517 -20.33 11.97 -5.53
C ARG A 517 -20.09 11.43 -4.13
N LEU A 518 -19.61 10.20 -4.02
CA LEU A 518 -19.50 9.47 -2.75
C LEU A 518 -18.31 8.54 -2.76
N TRP A 519 -17.33 8.77 -1.91
CA TRP A 519 -16.17 7.91 -1.73
C TRP A 519 -16.16 7.36 -0.30
N VAL A 520 -16.09 6.04 -0.19
CA VAL A 520 -16.00 5.33 1.08
C VAL A 520 -14.95 4.22 0.96
N VAL A 521 -14.10 4.07 1.98
CA VAL A 521 -13.07 3.03 2.04
C VAL A 521 -13.24 2.15 3.28
N ASN A 522 -13.13 0.83 3.14
CA ASN A 522 -13.03 -0.09 4.29
C ASN A 522 -11.68 0.10 4.97
N VAL A 523 -11.70 0.47 6.26
CA VAL A 523 -10.50 0.71 7.09
C VAL A 523 -10.37 -0.31 8.22
N GLY A 524 -11.08 -1.44 8.13
CA GLY A 524 -11.10 -2.45 9.17
C GLY A 524 -11.47 -1.85 10.53
N ASP A 525 -10.55 -1.99 11.47
CA ASP A 525 -10.62 -1.51 12.85
C ASP A 525 -10.41 0.00 13.04
N PHE A 526 -10.38 0.80 11.96
CA PHE A 526 -9.99 2.21 11.92
C PHE A 526 -8.50 2.47 12.23
N LYS A 527 -7.99 1.97 13.35
CA LYS A 527 -6.54 1.98 13.61
C LYS A 527 -5.81 0.98 12.72
N ASN A 528 -4.52 1.24 12.51
CA ASN A 528 -3.61 0.58 11.56
C ASN A 528 -3.74 1.05 10.11
N GLU A 529 -4.70 1.92 9.78
CA GLU A 529 -4.91 2.46 8.43
C GLU A 529 -4.91 4.00 8.42
N GLU A 530 -4.30 4.63 9.42
CA GLU A 530 -4.39 6.08 9.65
C GLU A 530 -3.76 6.89 8.51
N LEU A 531 -2.58 6.46 8.04
CA LEU A 531 -1.84 7.09 6.95
C LEU A 531 -2.60 7.00 5.60
N PRO A 532 -2.97 5.80 5.11
CA PRO A 532 -3.69 5.71 3.84
C PRO A 532 -5.08 6.33 3.90
N LEU A 533 -5.77 6.28 5.05
CA LEU A 533 -7.05 6.97 5.23
C LEU A 533 -6.92 8.48 5.10
N GLN A 534 -5.92 9.09 5.73
CA GLN A 534 -5.74 10.53 5.63
C GLN A 534 -5.37 10.95 4.20
N PHE A 535 -4.53 10.17 3.49
CA PHE A 535 -4.24 10.43 2.07
C PHE A 535 -5.51 10.35 1.20
N PHE A 536 -6.33 9.30 1.40
CA PHE A 536 -7.59 9.12 0.69
C PHE A 536 -8.52 10.34 0.85
N LEU A 537 -8.65 10.86 2.07
CA LEU A 537 -9.49 12.01 2.37
C LEU A 537 -8.90 13.35 1.88
N ASP A 538 -7.59 13.53 1.97
CA ASP A 538 -6.90 14.69 1.42
C ASP A 538 -7.00 14.75 -0.11
N TYR A 539 -6.85 13.61 -0.77
CA TYR A 539 -7.03 13.48 -2.21
C TYR A 539 -8.49 13.72 -2.60
N ALA A 540 -9.46 13.16 -1.87
CA ALA A 540 -10.89 13.40 -2.10
C ALA A 540 -11.30 14.87 -1.93
N TRP A 541 -10.59 15.62 -1.08
CA TRP A 541 -10.80 17.05 -0.92
C TRP A 541 -10.30 17.84 -2.13
N ASN A 542 -9.06 17.63 -2.55
CA ASN A 542 -8.47 18.34 -3.69
C ASN A 542 -7.46 17.46 -4.47
N PRO A 543 -7.93 16.73 -5.49
CA PRO A 543 -7.09 15.88 -6.33
C PRO A 543 -5.97 16.65 -7.05
N GLU A 544 -6.22 17.89 -7.46
CA GLU A 544 -5.26 18.72 -8.20
C GLU A 544 -4.06 19.16 -7.34
N ARG A 545 -4.25 19.23 -6.02
CA ARG A 545 -3.16 19.52 -5.06
C ARG A 545 -2.13 18.40 -5.01
N TRP A 546 -2.55 17.16 -5.25
CA TRP A 546 -1.76 15.95 -5.06
C TRP A 546 -1.56 15.17 -6.37
N PRO A 547 -0.85 15.73 -7.37
CA PRO A 547 -0.37 14.92 -8.49
C PRO A 547 0.66 13.90 -7.99
N VAL A 548 0.90 12.82 -8.76
CA VAL A 548 1.76 11.70 -8.32
C VAL A 548 3.16 12.15 -7.90
N GLU A 549 3.69 13.20 -8.54
CA GLU A 549 5.02 13.75 -8.27
C GLU A 549 5.13 14.40 -6.87
N ARG A 550 4.00 14.63 -6.19
CA ARG A 550 3.93 15.26 -4.85
C ARG A 550 3.53 14.28 -3.74
N ILE A 551 3.52 12.97 -4.01
CA ILE A 551 3.25 11.96 -2.96
C ILE A 551 4.34 11.99 -1.88
N GLY A 552 5.61 12.13 -2.26
CA GLY A 552 6.71 12.28 -1.28
C GLY A 552 6.53 13.50 -0.38
N GLU A 553 6.15 14.64 -0.95
CA GLU A 553 5.81 15.85 -0.19
C GLU A 553 4.62 15.62 0.76
N TRP A 554 3.64 14.82 0.34
CA TRP A 554 2.52 14.45 1.21
C TRP A 554 2.99 13.62 2.41
N TYR A 555 3.85 12.62 2.22
CA TYR A 555 4.45 11.84 3.32
C TYR A 555 5.22 12.73 4.29
N GLU A 556 6.05 13.64 3.79
CA GLU A 556 6.80 14.60 4.63
C GLU A 556 5.86 15.50 5.45
N ARG A 557 4.78 16.01 4.83
CA ARG A 557 3.80 16.85 5.55
C ARG A 557 3.00 16.05 6.57
N TRP A 558 2.63 14.81 6.25
CA TRP A 558 1.92 13.93 7.17
C TRP A 558 2.80 13.60 8.38
N THR A 559 4.07 13.25 8.16
CA THR A 559 5.03 12.97 9.25
C THR A 559 5.37 14.21 10.06
N GLU A 560 5.53 15.38 9.44
CA GLU A 560 5.69 16.66 10.14
C GLU A 560 4.49 16.94 11.05
N GLN A 561 3.27 16.67 10.60
CA GLN A 561 2.06 16.83 11.41
C GLN A 561 2.08 15.94 12.67
N GLN A 562 2.67 14.74 12.59
CA GLN A 562 2.71 13.81 13.73
C GLN A 562 3.90 14.06 14.66
N PHE A 563 5.10 14.29 14.11
CA PHE A 563 6.35 14.24 14.87
C PHE A 563 7.10 15.57 14.91
N GLY A 564 6.63 16.59 14.19
CA GLY A 564 7.37 17.84 13.99
C GLY A 564 8.43 17.73 12.87
N PRO A 565 9.12 18.83 12.58
CA PRO A 565 9.94 18.95 11.37
C PRO A 565 11.34 18.30 11.46
N ASP A 566 11.88 18.04 12.65
CA ASP A 566 13.31 17.72 12.83
C ASP A 566 13.76 16.40 12.16
N TYR A 567 12.84 15.44 11.99
CA TYR A 567 13.11 14.12 11.38
C TYR A 567 11.99 13.67 10.42
N ALA A 568 11.15 14.59 9.95
CA ALA A 568 9.97 14.27 9.14
C ALA A 568 10.32 13.55 7.84
N ASP A 569 11.36 14.02 7.13
CA ASP A 569 11.89 13.43 5.90
C ASP A 569 12.34 11.98 6.10
N ILE A 570 13.12 11.71 7.15
CA ILE A 570 13.61 10.35 7.44
C ILE A 570 12.45 9.41 7.80
N ILE A 571 11.47 9.89 8.57
CA ILE A 571 10.30 9.08 8.93
C ILE A 571 9.41 8.84 7.70
N ALA A 572 9.28 9.83 6.82
CA ALA A 572 8.56 9.72 5.55
C ALA A 572 9.21 8.65 4.66
N ASP A 573 10.54 8.67 4.53
CA ASP A 573 11.29 7.64 3.79
C ASP A 573 11.10 6.24 4.39
N ILE A 574 11.05 6.11 5.71
CA ILE A 574 10.79 4.83 6.39
C ILE A 574 9.38 4.31 6.06
N LEU A 575 8.37 5.18 6.11
CA LEU A 575 6.97 4.81 5.83
C LEU A 575 6.75 4.51 4.34
N HIS A 576 7.41 5.25 3.45
CA HIS A 576 7.44 4.92 2.02
C HIS A 576 8.09 3.55 1.81
N GLY A 577 9.30 3.33 2.34
CA GLY A 577 10.00 2.05 2.28
C GLY A 577 9.21 0.88 2.85
N TYR A 578 8.47 1.11 3.94
CA TYR A 578 7.51 0.16 4.50
C TYR A 578 6.45 -0.23 3.48
N SER A 579 5.78 0.77 2.88
CA SER A 579 4.72 0.51 1.90
C SER A 579 5.22 -0.22 0.65
N LEU A 580 6.47 0.04 0.23
CA LEU A 580 7.11 -0.67 -0.89
C LEU A 580 7.28 -2.15 -0.61
N LEU A 581 7.97 -2.49 0.48
CA LEU A 581 8.22 -3.87 0.87
C LEU A 581 6.90 -4.62 1.19
N GLN A 582 5.92 -3.90 1.75
CA GLN A 582 4.62 -4.48 2.07
C GLN A 582 3.79 -4.79 0.82
N SER A 583 3.98 -4.02 -0.26
CA SER A 583 3.30 -4.23 -1.53
C SER A 583 3.74 -5.50 -2.27
N ASP A 584 4.89 -6.09 -1.91
CA ASP A 584 5.37 -7.34 -2.50
C ASP A 584 4.51 -8.54 -2.10
N ARG A 585 4.12 -8.57 -0.82
CA ARG A 585 3.29 -9.64 -0.26
C ARG A 585 2.69 -9.23 1.08
N LYS A 586 1.36 -9.30 1.18
CA LYS A 586 0.65 -9.10 2.45
C LYS A 586 1.11 -10.13 3.51
N PRO A 587 1.21 -9.75 4.80
CA PRO A 587 1.77 -10.58 5.87
C PRO A 587 1.16 -11.99 5.96
N GLU A 588 -0.16 -12.09 5.85
CA GLU A 588 -0.92 -13.34 5.96
C GLU A 588 -0.64 -14.31 4.79
N LEU A 589 -0.06 -13.81 3.68
CA LEU A 589 0.28 -14.58 2.48
C LEU A 589 1.74 -15.03 2.41
N THR A 590 2.56 -14.72 3.42
CA THR A 590 4.01 -15.00 3.44
C THR A 590 4.39 -16.48 3.49
N ASN A 591 3.41 -17.38 3.63
CA ASN A 591 3.57 -18.83 3.54
C ASN A 591 2.78 -19.50 2.41
N ARG A 592 2.30 -18.71 1.43
CA ARG A 592 1.66 -19.27 0.24
C ARG A 592 2.53 -19.04 -0.98
N LYS A 593 2.97 -20.12 -1.62
CA LYS A 593 3.47 -20.09 -3.00
C LYS A 593 2.30 -20.25 -3.98
N ILE A 594 2.27 -19.40 -5.00
CA ILE A 594 1.31 -19.49 -6.10
C ILE A 594 2.08 -19.87 -7.37
N THR A 595 1.72 -21.01 -7.98
CA THR A 595 2.38 -21.49 -9.21
C THR A 595 1.41 -21.43 -10.38
N VAL A 596 1.93 -21.07 -11.56
CA VAL A 596 1.14 -20.94 -12.79
C VAL A 596 1.67 -21.81 -13.92
N ASP A 597 0.76 -22.58 -14.51
CA ASP A 597 0.98 -23.24 -15.79
C ASP A 597 0.52 -22.30 -16.93
N TYR A 598 1.49 -21.60 -17.54
CA TYR A 598 1.23 -20.68 -18.63
C TYR A 598 0.82 -21.36 -19.95
N ASP A 599 1.11 -22.64 -20.14
CA ASP A 599 0.65 -23.38 -21.33
C ASP A 599 -0.82 -23.77 -21.16
N LEU A 600 -1.22 -24.14 -19.94
CA LEU A 600 -2.62 -24.38 -19.58
C LEU A 600 -3.45 -23.09 -19.58
N LEU A 601 -2.92 -21.97 -19.04
CA LEU A 601 -3.61 -20.69 -18.89
C LEU A 601 -4.26 -20.17 -20.19
N TYR A 602 -3.63 -20.43 -21.34
CA TYR A 602 -4.14 -19.96 -22.65
C TYR A 602 -4.77 -21.07 -23.50
N SER A 603 -4.95 -22.25 -22.93
CA SER A 603 -5.54 -23.37 -23.63
C SER A 603 -7.07 -23.33 -23.60
N ALA A 604 -7.71 -23.91 -24.62
CA ALA A 604 -9.14 -24.15 -24.57
C ALA A 604 -9.41 -25.39 -23.71
N PRO A 605 -10.40 -25.38 -22.80
CA PRO A 605 -10.77 -26.57 -22.04
C PRO A 605 -11.26 -27.69 -22.97
N THR A 606 -10.82 -28.91 -22.73
CA THR A 606 -11.26 -30.11 -23.48
C THR A 606 -11.44 -31.28 -22.52
N ASP A 607 -12.00 -32.41 -22.98
CA ASP A 607 -12.10 -33.63 -22.15
C ASP A 607 -10.74 -34.14 -21.64
N GLN A 608 -9.62 -33.76 -22.29
CA GLN A 608 -8.26 -34.12 -21.87
C GLN A 608 -7.48 -32.99 -21.20
N GLN A 609 -7.95 -31.74 -21.30
CA GLN A 609 -7.26 -30.56 -20.81
C GLN A 609 -8.16 -29.84 -19.79
N PRO A 610 -7.76 -29.78 -18.50
CA PRO A 610 -8.62 -29.26 -17.46
C PRO A 610 -8.95 -27.79 -17.68
N ASP A 611 -10.02 -27.33 -17.04
CA ASP A 611 -10.43 -25.94 -17.10
C ASP A 611 -9.31 -25.03 -16.55
N PRO A 612 -8.74 -24.12 -17.37
CA PRO A 612 -7.66 -23.23 -16.93
C PRO A 612 -8.05 -22.42 -15.70
N ASP A 613 -9.32 -22.05 -15.54
CA ASP A 613 -9.82 -21.28 -14.39
C ASP A 613 -9.65 -22.01 -13.06
N THR A 614 -9.58 -23.36 -13.11
CA THR A 614 -9.47 -24.21 -11.92
C THR A 614 -8.10 -24.83 -11.72
N ALA A 615 -7.35 -25.02 -12.82
CA ALA A 615 -6.15 -25.85 -12.85
C ALA A 615 -4.87 -25.10 -13.25
N ALA A 616 -4.95 -23.94 -13.90
CA ALA A 616 -3.75 -23.18 -14.29
C ALA A 616 -3.02 -22.57 -13.09
N VAL A 617 -3.72 -22.38 -11.96
CA VAL A 617 -3.17 -21.80 -10.73
C VAL A 617 -3.27 -22.79 -9.57
N THR A 618 -2.14 -23.04 -8.91
CA THR A 618 -2.06 -23.92 -7.74
C THR A 618 -1.49 -23.17 -6.54
N TYR A 619 -2.00 -23.49 -5.35
CA TYR A 619 -1.56 -22.92 -4.07
C TYR A 619 -0.83 -23.97 -3.26
N ASP A 620 0.29 -23.56 -2.65
CA ASP A 620 0.96 -24.31 -1.60
C ASP A 620 1.12 -23.41 -0.38
N ASP A 621 0.25 -23.60 0.61
CA ASP A 621 0.26 -22.87 1.89
C ASP A 621 1.33 -23.35 2.88
N SER A 622 2.26 -24.18 2.41
CA SER A 622 3.40 -24.67 3.16
C SER A 622 4.74 -24.25 2.54
N ALA A 623 4.72 -23.32 1.58
CA ALA A 623 5.89 -22.85 0.84
C ALA A 623 5.99 -21.32 0.79
N SER A 624 7.23 -20.84 0.74
CA SER A 624 7.52 -19.41 0.56
C SER A 624 7.09 -18.94 -0.83
N PRO A 625 6.46 -17.75 -0.96
CA PRO A 625 6.32 -17.10 -2.26
C PRO A 625 7.69 -16.73 -2.85
N PHE A 626 8.60 -16.21 -2.01
CA PHE A 626 9.96 -15.86 -2.40
C PHE A 626 10.87 -17.08 -2.45
N SER A 627 11.71 -17.16 -3.47
CA SER A 627 12.65 -18.28 -3.66
C SER A 627 13.70 -18.34 -2.55
N LEU A 628 13.95 -19.54 -2.05
CA LEU A 628 15.03 -19.82 -1.09
C LEU A 628 16.40 -19.93 -1.74
N THR A 629 16.44 -20.22 -3.04
CA THR A 629 17.66 -20.66 -3.73
C THR A 629 17.96 -19.83 -4.96
N ASN A 630 16.94 -19.34 -5.67
CA ASN A 630 17.14 -18.54 -6.87
C ASN A 630 17.28 -17.07 -6.49
N TYR A 631 18.32 -16.44 -7.04
CA TYR A 631 18.58 -15.00 -6.91
C TYR A 631 18.69 -14.50 -5.46
N GLN A 632 18.89 -15.39 -4.48
CA GLN A 632 18.92 -15.07 -3.04
C GLN A 632 17.70 -14.25 -2.59
N GLU A 633 16.52 -14.54 -3.16
CA GLU A 633 15.35 -13.65 -3.09
C GLU A 633 14.81 -13.50 -1.66
N LEU A 634 14.47 -14.59 -0.96
CA LEU A 634 13.93 -14.49 0.40
C LEU A 634 14.95 -13.90 1.40
N GLU A 635 16.24 -14.20 1.21
CA GLU A 635 17.30 -13.64 2.07
C GLU A 635 17.44 -12.13 1.88
N GLN A 636 17.34 -11.63 0.64
CA GLN A 636 17.38 -10.19 0.35
C GLN A 636 16.16 -9.48 0.93
N VAL A 637 14.94 -9.98 0.63
CA VAL A 637 13.71 -9.35 1.11
C VAL A 637 13.66 -9.31 2.64
N ALA A 638 14.04 -10.41 3.31
CA ALA A 638 14.14 -10.41 4.78
C ALA A 638 15.21 -9.43 5.30
N GLY A 639 16.34 -9.31 4.61
CA GLY A 639 17.40 -8.36 4.96
C GLY A 639 17.01 -6.89 4.75
N GLU A 640 16.23 -6.59 3.71
CA GLU A 640 15.67 -5.25 3.46
C GLU A 640 14.69 -4.86 4.58
N TRP A 641 13.82 -5.78 4.98
CA TRP A 641 12.93 -5.62 6.13
C TRP A 641 13.71 -5.40 7.45
N GLU A 642 14.72 -6.22 7.75
CA GLU A 642 15.55 -6.05 8.95
C GLU A 642 16.34 -4.73 8.94
N SER A 643 16.79 -4.28 7.77
CA SER A 643 17.44 -2.98 7.59
C SER A 643 16.48 -1.82 7.87
N LEU A 644 15.26 -1.87 7.33
CA LEU A 644 14.24 -0.86 7.57
C LEU A 644 13.83 -0.82 9.05
N ALA A 645 13.65 -1.98 9.69
CA ALA A 645 13.38 -2.07 11.13
C ALA A 645 14.51 -1.46 11.97
N SER A 646 15.77 -1.70 11.59
CA SER A 646 16.93 -1.11 12.26
C SER A 646 16.95 0.43 12.15
N GLN A 647 16.56 0.97 10.99
CA GLN A 647 16.42 2.41 10.77
C GLN A 647 15.30 3.00 11.64
N ALA A 648 14.12 2.35 11.66
CA ALA A 648 13.01 2.76 12.50
C ALA A 648 13.36 2.73 14.01
N GLU A 649 14.03 1.68 14.47
CA GLU A 649 14.50 1.61 15.86
C GLU A 649 15.55 2.67 16.20
N PHE A 650 16.39 3.06 15.24
CA PHE A 650 17.35 4.13 15.42
C PHE A 650 16.64 5.48 15.57
N VAL A 651 15.69 5.79 14.68
CA VAL A 651 14.91 7.03 14.72
C VAL A 651 14.07 7.12 15.99
N ALA A 652 13.48 6.02 16.45
CA ALA A 652 12.80 5.97 17.74
C ALA A 652 13.66 6.56 18.86
N LYS A 653 14.96 6.23 18.92
CA LYS A 653 15.87 6.74 19.96
C LYS A 653 16.20 8.23 19.86
N LEU A 654 15.91 8.86 18.72
CA LEU A 654 16.14 10.29 18.49
C LEU A 654 14.94 11.16 18.88
N LEU A 655 13.74 10.57 18.90
CA LEU A 655 12.50 11.28 19.19
C LEU A 655 12.36 11.59 20.69
N PRO A 656 11.70 12.70 21.05
CA PRO A 656 11.43 13.03 22.45
C PRO A 656 10.53 11.97 23.09
N HIS A 657 10.60 11.83 24.42
CA HIS A 657 9.89 10.79 25.16
C HIS A 657 8.37 10.85 24.92
N GLU A 658 7.80 12.05 24.85
CA GLU A 658 6.38 12.29 24.59
C GLU A 658 5.90 11.84 23.20
N ALA A 659 6.80 11.64 22.23
CA ALA A 659 6.46 11.17 20.89
C ALA A 659 6.65 9.64 20.73
N GLN A 660 7.22 8.96 21.74
CA GLN A 660 7.57 7.54 21.65
C GLN A 660 6.33 6.65 21.47
N ASP A 661 5.26 6.91 22.21
CA ASP A 661 4.03 6.13 22.09
C ASP A 661 3.48 6.28 20.67
N ALA A 662 3.33 7.51 20.16
CA ALA A 662 2.86 7.78 18.79
C ALA A 662 3.75 7.13 17.72
N TYR A 663 5.07 7.26 17.85
CA TYR A 663 6.02 6.67 16.91
C TYR A 663 5.96 5.14 16.94
N PHE A 664 5.73 4.55 18.11
CA PHE A 664 5.60 3.11 18.23
C PHE A 664 4.44 2.57 17.40
N GLN A 665 3.25 3.16 17.51
CA GLN A 665 2.04 2.70 16.81
C GLN A 665 2.04 3.03 15.32
N LEU A 666 2.43 4.26 14.96
CA LEU A 666 2.34 4.76 13.58
C LEU A 666 3.51 4.34 12.68
N VAL A 667 4.64 3.90 13.25
CA VAL A 667 5.85 3.57 12.48
C VAL A 667 6.49 2.28 12.97
N LEU A 668 6.99 2.25 14.19
CA LEU A 668 7.91 1.20 14.62
C LEU A 668 7.26 -0.18 14.71
N TYR A 669 6.03 -0.28 15.22
CA TYR A 669 5.32 -1.54 15.33
C TYR A 669 5.06 -2.14 13.95
N GLN A 670 4.55 -1.35 13.01
CA GLN A 670 4.24 -1.78 11.64
C GLN A 670 5.50 -2.36 10.96
N VAL A 671 6.60 -1.60 10.99
CA VAL A 671 7.87 -2.00 10.37
C VAL A 671 8.48 -3.20 11.08
N LYS A 672 8.64 -3.12 12.41
CA LYS A 672 9.38 -4.12 13.19
C LYS A 672 8.64 -5.46 13.28
N ALA A 673 7.32 -5.44 13.48
CA ALA A 673 6.55 -6.67 13.58
C ALA A 673 6.51 -7.39 12.23
N THR A 674 6.36 -6.66 11.13
CA THR A 674 6.41 -7.25 9.78
C THR A 674 7.80 -7.77 9.45
N ALA A 675 8.86 -7.02 9.76
CA ALA A 675 10.24 -7.50 9.60
C ALA A 675 10.52 -8.79 10.41
N ASN A 676 10.00 -8.85 11.63
CA ASN A 676 10.07 -10.04 12.47
C ASN A 676 9.36 -11.25 11.82
N LEU A 677 8.19 -11.05 11.22
CA LEU A 677 7.49 -12.10 10.46
C LEU A 677 8.32 -12.60 9.29
N TYR A 678 8.93 -11.73 8.49
CA TYR A 678 9.81 -12.17 7.38
C TYR A 678 11.04 -12.94 7.89
N ALA A 679 11.65 -12.51 9.00
CA ALA A 679 12.74 -13.25 9.64
C ALA A 679 12.29 -14.62 10.17
N LEU A 680 11.07 -14.71 10.74
CA LEU A 680 10.44 -15.98 11.13
C LEU A 680 10.27 -16.90 9.92
N ARG A 681 9.75 -16.38 8.80
CA ARG A 681 9.56 -17.15 7.56
C ARG A 681 10.88 -17.65 6.99
N LEU A 682 11.90 -16.79 6.93
CA LEU A 682 13.23 -17.19 6.48
C LEU A 682 13.78 -18.34 7.33
N ALA A 683 13.73 -18.22 8.66
CA ALA A 683 14.18 -19.27 9.57
C ALA A 683 13.36 -20.57 9.43
N GLY A 684 12.03 -20.46 9.37
CA GLY A 684 11.13 -21.61 9.23
C GLY A 684 11.31 -22.36 7.92
N PHE A 685 11.47 -21.66 6.80
CA PHE A 685 11.69 -22.29 5.51
C PHE A 685 13.12 -22.83 5.34
N LYS A 686 14.14 -22.14 5.88
CA LYS A 686 15.50 -22.70 5.97
C LYS A 686 15.54 -23.95 6.84
N ASN A 687 14.83 -23.98 7.97
CA ASN A 687 14.72 -25.18 8.80
C ASN A 687 14.25 -26.40 8.00
N LYS A 688 13.19 -26.26 7.19
CA LYS A 688 12.68 -27.35 6.35
C LYS A 688 13.67 -27.77 5.26
N LEU A 689 14.28 -26.79 4.57
CA LEU A 689 15.32 -27.06 3.57
C LEU A 689 16.50 -27.82 4.20
N TYR A 690 17.00 -27.33 5.32
CA TYR A 690 18.17 -27.84 6.02
C TYR A 690 17.90 -29.24 6.58
N ALA A 691 16.68 -29.50 7.05
CA ALA A 691 16.26 -30.84 7.49
C ALA A 691 16.32 -31.85 6.34
N GLY A 692 15.85 -31.48 5.14
CA GLY A 692 15.95 -32.32 3.94
C GLY A 692 17.39 -32.60 3.52
N GLN A 693 18.31 -31.67 3.81
CA GLN A 693 19.74 -31.77 3.56
C GLN A 693 20.52 -32.47 4.70
N GLY A 694 19.88 -32.70 5.85
CA GLY A 694 20.52 -33.27 7.03
C GLY A 694 21.57 -32.36 7.69
N ARG A 695 21.45 -31.02 7.54
CA ARG A 695 22.40 -30.05 8.10
C ARG A 695 22.35 -30.01 9.61
N ALA A 696 23.50 -29.96 10.28
CA ALA A 696 23.59 -29.78 11.73
C ALA A 696 22.94 -28.45 12.21
N ALA A 697 22.83 -27.44 11.34
CA ALA A 697 22.16 -26.17 11.61
C ALA A 697 20.61 -26.26 11.64
N THR A 698 20.01 -27.40 11.29
CA THR A 698 18.54 -27.54 11.21
C THR A 698 17.84 -27.13 12.52
N ASN A 699 18.32 -27.64 13.64
CA ASN A 699 17.72 -27.39 14.95
C ASN A 699 17.93 -25.93 15.41
N ASP A 700 18.98 -25.25 14.94
CA ASP A 700 19.18 -23.82 15.21
C ASP A 700 18.14 -22.97 14.49
N MET A 701 17.84 -23.30 13.23
CA MET A 701 16.81 -22.59 12.47
C MET A 701 15.43 -22.76 13.10
N ALA A 702 15.14 -23.94 13.68
CA ALA A 702 13.93 -24.14 14.47
C ALA A 702 13.90 -23.22 15.71
N ALA A 703 14.99 -23.18 16.48
CA ALA A 703 15.10 -22.32 17.66
C ALA A 703 15.00 -20.82 17.32
N ILE A 704 15.56 -20.39 16.18
CA ILE A 704 15.42 -19.00 15.70
C ILE A 704 13.96 -18.71 15.34
N ALA A 705 13.30 -19.59 14.59
CA ALA A 705 11.88 -19.39 14.23
C ALA A 705 10.98 -19.32 15.47
N GLU A 706 11.20 -20.17 16.47
CA GLU A 706 10.51 -20.11 17.76
C GLU A 706 10.78 -18.81 18.52
N ALA A 707 12.03 -18.33 18.55
CA ALA A 707 12.38 -17.05 19.15
C ALA A 707 11.69 -15.88 18.45
N ARG A 708 11.61 -15.89 17.11
CA ARG A 708 10.88 -14.87 16.34
C ARG A 708 9.37 -14.89 16.61
N LEU A 709 8.77 -16.07 16.83
CA LEU A 709 7.38 -16.13 17.31
C LEU A 709 7.24 -15.50 18.70
N GLN A 710 8.19 -15.70 19.61
CA GLN A 710 8.14 -15.05 20.92
C GLN A 710 8.33 -13.53 20.82
N ASP A 711 9.19 -13.04 19.92
CA ASP A 711 9.36 -11.61 19.63
C ASP A 711 8.03 -11.00 19.14
N ASP A 712 7.31 -11.71 18.27
CA ASP A 712 5.99 -11.30 17.79
C ASP A 712 4.97 -11.14 18.93
N LEU A 713 4.82 -12.20 19.73
CA LEU A 713 3.93 -12.22 20.89
C LEU A 713 4.30 -11.13 21.91
N ALA A 714 5.59 -10.81 22.06
CA ALA A 714 6.05 -9.75 22.95
C ALA A 714 5.70 -8.34 22.41
N LEU A 715 5.80 -8.11 21.10
CA LEU A 715 5.38 -6.86 20.46
C LEU A 715 3.87 -6.65 20.62
N SER A 716 3.07 -7.67 20.33
CA SER A 716 1.62 -7.66 20.57
C SER A 716 1.30 -7.43 22.05
N TYR A 717 2.01 -8.09 22.97
CA TYR A 717 1.82 -7.90 24.41
C TYR A 717 2.08 -6.45 24.83
N TYR A 718 3.20 -5.85 24.41
CA TYR A 718 3.52 -4.47 24.73
C TYR A 718 2.47 -3.48 24.18
N TYR A 719 2.07 -3.65 22.92
CA TYR A 719 1.03 -2.81 22.30
C TYR A 719 -0.27 -2.88 23.12
N ASN A 720 -0.68 -4.09 23.50
CA ASN A 720 -1.92 -4.29 24.23
C ASN A 720 -1.84 -3.75 25.67
N HIS A 721 -0.80 -4.08 26.43
CA HIS A 721 -0.83 -3.92 27.89
C HIS A 721 -0.04 -2.72 28.42
N ASP A 722 1.00 -2.29 27.73
CA ASP A 722 1.98 -1.32 28.27
C ASP A 722 1.92 0.03 27.54
N LEU A 723 1.74 0.01 26.21
CA LEU A 723 1.72 1.20 25.35
C LEU A 723 0.70 2.23 25.85
N ALA A 724 1.15 3.49 25.96
CA ALA A 724 0.33 4.61 26.43
C ALA A 724 -0.39 4.33 27.78
N GLY A 725 0.26 3.56 28.67
CA GLY A 725 -0.29 3.18 29.97
C GLY A 725 -1.45 2.18 29.89
N GLY A 726 -1.44 1.31 28.88
CA GLY A 726 -2.45 0.27 28.67
C GLY A 726 -3.72 0.76 27.98
N LYS A 727 -3.65 1.91 27.30
CA LYS A 727 -4.79 2.49 26.57
C LYS A 727 -5.33 1.55 25.48
N TRP A 728 -4.46 0.75 24.87
CA TRP A 728 -4.75 -0.09 23.70
C TRP A 728 -4.99 -1.56 24.03
N GLU A 729 -5.45 -1.83 25.26
CA GLU A 729 -5.74 -3.15 25.82
C GLU A 729 -6.61 -4.06 24.94
N GLY A 730 -5.95 -4.98 24.23
CA GLY A 730 -6.56 -6.01 23.39
C GLY A 730 -6.75 -5.61 21.92
N PHE A 731 -6.17 -4.50 21.47
CA PHE A 731 -6.26 -4.04 20.10
C PHE A 731 -5.46 -4.91 19.12
N GLN A 732 -4.18 -5.18 19.39
CA GLN A 732 -3.32 -6.00 18.53
C GLN A 732 -3.49 -7.50 18.83
N THR A 733 -4.68 -8.04 18.54
CA THR A 733 -5.04 -9.45 18.82
C THR A 733 -5.51 -10.24 17.59
N GLN A 734 -5.47 -9.63 16.41
CA GLN A 734 -5.77 -10.28 15.14
C GLN A 734 -4.69 -11.34 14.82
N PRO A 735 -5.06 -12.62 14.66
CA PRO A 735 -4.13 -13.63 14.19
C PRO A 735 -3.67 -13.33 12.77
N HIS A 736 -2.37 -13.38 12.55
CA HIS A 736 -1.71 -13.14 11.28
C HIS A 736 -0.68 -14.26 10.96
N ILE A 737 -0.40 -15.13 11.92
CA ILE A 737 0.40 -16.36 11.75
C ILE A 737 -0.50 -17.60 11.82
N GLY A 738 -0.26 -18.59 10.95
CA GLY A 738 -0.95 -19.90 10.97
C GLY A 738 -1.95 -20.13 9.82
N TYR A 739 -2.13 -19.16 8.92
CA TYR A 739 -3.00 -19.29 7.76
C TYR A 739 -2.65 -20.50 6.88
N GLY A 740 -3.67 -21.17 6.35
CA GLY A 740 -3.51 -22.34 5.46
C GLY A 740 -3.18 -23.65 6.18
N ALA A 741 -3.13 -23.67 7.50
CA ALA A 741 -3.00 -24.89 8.28
C ALA A 741 -4.21 -25.83 8.09
N PRO A 742 -4.04 -27.16 8.13
CA PRO A 742 -5.13 -28.12 7.98
C PRO A 742 -6.26 -27.89 9.01
N GLY A 743 -7.51 -27.98 8.56
CA GLY A 743 -8.69 -27.87 9.41
C GLY A 743 -9.45 -26.54 9.32
N ASN A 744 -8.88 -25.53 8.63
CA ASN A 744 -9.55 -24.26 8.34
C ASN A 744 -9.52 -23.95 6.83
N PRO A 745 -10.45 -23.14 6.30
CA PRO A 745 -10.36 -22.62 4.95
C PRO A 745 -9.07 -21.82 4.77
N SER A 746 -8.36 -22.01 3.65
CA SER A 746 -7.04 -21.40 3.41
C SER A 746 -7.03 -19.85 3.37
N TRP A 747 -8.21 -19.23 3.18
CA TRP A 747 -8.39 -17.79 3.16
C TRP A 747 -8.64 -17.17 4.55
N GLN A 748 -9.07 -17.96 5.54
CA GLN A 748 -9.48 -17.51 6.88
C GLN A 748 -8.38 -17.81 7.91
N GLN A 749 -8.24 -16.96 8.92
CA GLN A 749 -7.36 -17.23 10.05
C GLN A 749 -7.81 -18.51 10.79
N PRO A 750 -6.87 -19.21 11.45
CA PRO A 750 -7.27 -20.25 12.38
C PRO A 750 -8.17 -19.70 13.50
N GLU A 751 -9.34 -20.31 13.71
CA GLU A 751 -10.30 -19.90 14.72
C GLU A 751 -11.02 -21.10 15.35
N TYR A 752 -11.51 -20.93 16.58
CA TYR A 752 -12.40 -21.90 17.24
C TYR A 752 -13.63 -21.18 17.77
N GLN A 753 -14.82 -21.55 17.27
CA GLN A 753 -16.08 -20.87 17.59
C GLN A 753 -16.01 -19.34 17.41
N TYR A 754 -15.42 -18.89 16.30
CA TYR A 754 -15.25 -17.46 15.96
C TYR A 754 -14.38 -16.65 16.94
N ASN A 755 -13.63 -17.32 17.80
CA ASN A 755 -12.60 -16.70 18.62
C ASN A 755 -11.22 -17.05 18.06
N ASN A 756 -10.30 -16.10 18.16
CA ASN A 756 -8.91 -16.32 17.81
C ASN A 756 -8.34 -17.51 18.58
N ILE A 757 -7.66 -18.41 17.87
CA ILE A 757 -6.77 -19.37 18.53
C ILE A 757 -5.38 -18.74 18.66
N GLN A 758 -4.60 -19.23 19.62
CA GLN A 758 -3.22 -18.77 19.81
C GLN A 758 -2.42 -18.99 18.52
N GLU A 759 -1.58 -18.02 18.18
CA GLU A 759 -0.71 -18.11 17.02
C GLU A 759 0.30 -19.26 17.12
N PHE A 760 0.61 -19.85 15.96
CA PHE A 760 1.54 -20.97 15.84
C PHE A 760 2.23 -20.95 14.48
N ILE A 761 3.45 -21.48 14.41
CA ILE A 761 4.23 -21.52 13.17
C ILE A 761 3.64 -22.59 12.24
N TRP A 762 3.19 -22.15 11.07
CA TRP A 762 2.80 -23.02 9.95
C TRP A 762 3.57 -22.61 8.69
N PRO A 763 4.17 -23.55 7.93
CA PRO A 763 4.23 -25.00 8.16
C PRO A 763 5.04 -25.39 9.40
N GLU A 764 4.78 -26.60 9.93
CA GLU A 764 5.50 -27.12 11.11
C GLU A 764 7.02 -27.20 10.90
N LEU A 765 7.75 -26.83 11.95
CA LEU A 765 9.21 -26.95 12.05
C LEU A 765 9.63 -28.42 12.17
N VAL A 766 10.85 -28.71 11.72
CA VAL A 766 11.45 -30.05 11.75
C VAL A 766 12.67 -30.05 12.67
N SER A 767 12.77 -31.05 13.53
CA SER A 767 13.98 -31.33 14.31
C SER A 767 14.62 -32.63 13.83
N ILE A 768 15.94 -32.69 13.81
CA ILE A 768 16.70 -33.89 13.45
C ILE A 768 17.64 -34.31 14.58
N GLU A 769 17.95 -35.61 14.64
CA GLU A 769 19.08 -36.11 15.41
C GLU A 769 20.35 -35.94 14.58
N VAL A 770 21.31 -35.15 15.10
CA VAL A 770 22.59 -34.92 14.43
C VAL A 770 23.59 -36.00 14.86
N PRO A 771 24.10 -36.84 13.94
CA PRO A 771 25.14 -37.82 14.24
C PRO A 771 26.39 -37.22 14.90
N ALA A 772 27.17 -38.06 15.59
CA ALA A 772 28.44 -37.65 16.16
C ALA A 772 29.48 -37.35 15.06
N ALA A 773 29.73 -38.33 14.20
CA ALA A 773 30.78 -38.25 13.18
C ALA A 773 30.54 -37.10 12.20
N ALA A 774 31.57 -36.27 12.00
CA ALA A 774 31.58 -35.25 10.96
C ALA A 774 31.35 -35.88 9.59
N GLU A 775 30.52 -35.24 8.78
CA GLU A 775 30.25 -35.62 7.39
C GLU A 775 30.09 -34.35 6.56
N LEU A 776 30.87 -34.24 5.49
CA LEU A 776 30.81 -33.13 4.55
C LEU A 776 29.51 -33.17 3.74
N GLY A 777 28.78 -32.05 3.78
CA GLY A 777 27.76 -31.71 2.80
C GLY A 777 28.13 -30.43 2.05
N VAL A 778 27.76 -30.40 0.78
CA VAL A 778 27.92 -29.24 -0.09
C VAL A 778 26.55 -28.85 -0.66
N ALA A 779 26.21 -27.57 -0.60
CA ALA A 779 25.10 -26.96 -1.32
C ALA A 779 25.63 -25.80 -2.18
N ILE A 780 24.90 -25.39 -3.21
CA ILE A 780 25.34 -24.36 -4.15
C ILE A 780 24.23 -23.34 -4.38
N ASP A 781 24.63 -22.11 -4.73
CA ASP A 781 23.70 -21.07 -5.17
C ASP A 781 22.79 -21.56 -6.31
N GLY A 782 21.52 -21.17 -6.29
CA GLY A 782 20.55 -21.56 -7.32
C GLY A 782 19.99 -22.98 -7.21
N SER A 783 20.30 -23.76 -6.16
CA SER A 783 19.78 -25.13 -6.00
C SER A 783 19.33 -25.44 -4.57
N SER A 784 18.24 -26.22 -4.46
CA SER A 784 17.81 -26.84 -3.19
C SER A 784 18.53 -28.15 -2.90
N ASP A 785 19.22 -28.70 -3.90
CA ASP A 785 19.93 -29.97 -3.80
C ASP A 785 21.18 -29.84 -2.93
N TYR A 786 21.71 -31.00 -2.55
CA TYR A 786 22.97 -31.11 -1.83
C TYR A 786 23.75 -32.36 -2.26
N TRP A 787 25.04 -32.36 -1.96
CA TRP A 787 25.97 -33.41 -2.37
C TRP A 787 26.88 -33.82 -1.21
N THR A 788 27.10 -35.13 -1.07
CA THR A 788 28.17 -35.73 -0.25
C THR A 788 28.90 -36.78 -1.08
N ALA A 789 30.04 -37.30 -0.61
CA ALA A 789 30.74 -38.38 -1.34
C ALA A 789 29.99 -39.73 -1.32
N GLY A 790 29.04 -39.91 -0.40
CA GLY A 790 28.32 -41.17 -0.18
C GLY A 790 26.86 -41.19 -0.67
N GLY A 791 26.33 -40.04 -1.11
CA GLY A 791 24.95 -39.88 -1.58
C GLY A 791 24.48 -38.42 -1.56
N GLY A 792 23.29 -38.14 -2.07
CA GLY A 792 22.76 -36.78 -2.24
C GLY A 792 21.92 -36.69 -3.50
N SER A 793 22.02 -35.57 -4.24
CA SER A 793 21.45 -35.46 -5.59
C SER A 793 22.25 -36.28 -6.61
N GLU A 794 21.53 -36.87 -7.58
CA GLU A 794 22.13 -37.49 -8.77
C GLU A 794 22.46 -36.45 -9.85
N GLU A 795 21.97 -35.20 -9.71
CA GLU A 795 22.30 -34.10 -10.60
C GLU A 795 23.72 -33.60 -10.36
N GLU A 796 24.38 -33.12 -11.41
CA GLU A 796 25.70 -32.52 -11.27
C GLU A 796 25.61 -31.17 -10.54
N PRO A 797 26.48 -30.89 -9.54
CA PRO A 797 26.53 -29.59 -8.89
C PRO A 797 27.13 -28.53 -9.82
N VAL A 798 26.28 -27.79 -10.52
CA VAL A 798 26.69 -26.72 -11.43
C VAL A 798 26.20 -25.37 -10.91
N LEU A 799 27.13 -24.45 -10.66
CA LEU A 799 26.80 -23.07 -10.27
C LEU A 799 26.09 -22.33 -11.42
N PRO A 800 25.25 -21.33 -11.11
CA PRO A 800 24.79 -20.37 -12.10
C PRO A 800 25.98 -19.80 -12.89
N SER A 801 25.77 -19.55 -14.18
CA SER A 801 26.86 -19.07 -15.04
C SER A 801 27.41 -17.72 -14.55
N PHE A 802 28.71 -17.54 -14.68
CA PHE A 802 29.38 -16.29 -14.40
C PHE A 802 29.44 -15.48 -15.70
N SER A 803 28.90 -14.26 -15.71
CA SER A 803 28.94 -13.36 -16.86
C SER A 803 29.49 -11.98 -16.48
N PRO A 804 30.29 -11.32 -17.33
CA PRO A 804 30.75 -9.94 -17.08
C PRO A 804 29.60 -8.92 -17.08
N TYR A 805 28.39 -9.34 -17.49
CA TYR A 805 27.18 -8.53 -17.50
C TYR A 805 26.10 -9.04 -16.54
N GLN A 806 26.42 -9.99 -15.65
CA GLN A 806 25.45 -10.41 -14.64
C GLN A 806 25.23 -9.28 -13.63
N THR A 807 24.01 -9.19 -13.15
CA THR A 807 23.58 -8.31 -12.06
C THR A 807 23.02 -9.09 -10.88
N ALA A 808 22.92 -10.42 -11.02
CA ALA A 808 22.53 -11.32 -9.94
C ALA A 808 23.55 -11.25 -8.78
N PRO A 809 23.10 -11.51 -7.54
CA PRO A 809 23.98 -11.60 -6.37
C PRO A 809 25.17 -12.55 -6.58
N GLU A 810 26.20 -12.37 -5.76
CA GLU A 810 27.41 -13.18 -5.85
C GLU A 810 27.10 -14.65 -5.58
N GLN A 811 27.53 -15.52 -6.50
CA GLN A 811 27.36 -16.95 -6.37
C GLN A 811 28.18 -17.50 -5.19
N TYR A 812 27.68 -18.56 -4.57
CA TYR A 812 28.32 -19.17 -3.42
C TYR A 812 28.29 -20.70 -3.45
N ILE A 813 29.20 -21.28 -2.68
CA ILE A 813 29.20 -22.69 -2.27
C ILE A 813 29.03 -22.70 -0.75
N GLU A 814 28.04 -23.42 -0.26
CA GLU A 814 27.86 -23.68 1.17
C GLU A 814 28.50 -25.02 1.53
N VAL A 815 29.45 -24.99 2.44
CA VAL A 815 30.01 -26.17 3.08
C VAL A 815 29.31 -26.33 4.41
N PHE A 816 28.69 -27.48 4.64
CA PHE A 816 27.98 -27.76 5.87
C PHE A 816 28.35 -29.12 6.44
N ASN A 817 28.22 -29.23 7.76
CA ASN A 817 28.42 -30.44 8.52
C ASN A 817 27.07 -31.14 8.71
N ARG A 818 27.06 -32.45 8.51
CA ARG A 818 25.93 -33.31 8.86
C ARG A 818 26.15 -34.04 10.19
N GLY A 819 27.35 -33.93 10.76
CA GLY A 819 27.71 -34.39 12.09
C GLY A 819 27.79 -33.27 13.13
N SER A 820 28.19 -33.63 14.35
CA SER A 820 28.38 -32.70 15.48
C SER A 820 29.84 -32.55 15.89
N GLU A 821 30.73 -33.46 15.49
CA GLU A 821 32.18 -33.25 15.57
C GLU A 821 32.62 -32.21 14.52
N PRO A 822 33.60 -31.33 14.82
CA PRO A 822 34.06 -30.30 13.88
C PRO A 822 34.56 -30.89 12.56
N LEU A 823 34.20 -30.25 11.45
CA LEU A 823 34.61 -30.62 10.10
C LEU A 823 35.64 -29.61 9.58
N GLU A 824 36.87 -30.05 9.31
CA GLU A 824 37.81 -29.22 8.55
C GLU A 824 37.50 -29.34 7.06
N TYR A 825 37.57 -28.24 6.33
CA TYR A 825 37.27 -28.20 4.90
C TYR A 825 38.30 -27.38 4.11
N ALA A 826 38.44 -27.71 2.83
CA ALA A 826 39.19 -26.94 1.84
C ALA A 826 38.43 -26.90 0.51
N ILE A 827 38.53 -25.80 -0.23
CA ILE A 827 37.88 -25.53 -1.51
C ILE A 827 38.94 -25.04 -2.50
N GLU A 828 39.17 -25.82 -3.56
CA GLU A 828 40.22 -25.57 -4.54
C GLU A 828 39.64 -25.54 -5.96
N ALA A 829 39.94 -24.49 -6.73
CA ALA A 829 39.54 -24.36 -8.12
C ALA A 829 40.66 -24.78 -9.08
N GLU A 830 40.34 -25.63 -10.05
CA GLU A 830 41.28 -26.08 -11.10
C GLU A 830 41.24 -25.11 -12.29
N LEU A 831 42.04 -24.04 -12.23
CA LEU A 831 42.06 -23.03 -13.28
C LEU A 831 42.79 -23.54 -14.53
N PRO A 832 42.24 -23.37 -15.74
CA PRO A 832 42.90 -23.79 -16.99
C PRO A 832 44.17 -22.99 -17.30
N VAL A 833 44.32 -21.82 -16.67
CA VAL A 833 45.48 -20.93 -16.80
C VAL A 833 45.75 -20.32 -15.42
N ASP A 834 46.90 -20.67 -14.84
CA ASP A 834 47.34 -20.19 -13.52
C ASP A 834 47.69 -18.69 -13.52
N CYS A 835 48.10 -18.14 -14.68
CA CYS A 835 48.54 -16.76 -14.83
C CYS A 835 48.05 -16.10 -16.14
N PRO A 836 47.41 -14.92 -16.08
CA PRO A 836 47.09 -14.14 -17.28
C PRO A 836 48.34 -13.73 -18.06
N ALA A 837 48.24 -13.66 -19.39
CA ALA A 837 49.34 -13.31 -20.27
C ALA A 837 49.92 -11.91 -19.95
N GLY A 838 51.24 -11.84 -19.68
CA GLY A 838 51.95 -10.59 -19.36
C GLY A 838 52.28 -10.38 -17.87
N TRP A 839 51.63 -11.11 -16.95
CA TRP A 839 51.91 -10.99 -15.51
C TRP A 839 53.31 -11.48 -15.12
N ALA A 840 53.80 -12.53 -15.79
CA ALA A 840 55.16 -13.06 -15.61
C ALA A 840 56.29 -12.08 -15.98
N SER A 841 55.97 -10.93 -16.62
CA SER A 841 56.95 -9.90 -17.00
C SER A 841 57.18 -8.81 -15.93
N TRP A 842 56.32 -8.74 -14.91
CA TRP A 842 56.53 -7.90 -13.72
C TRP A 842 57.50 -8.61 -12.78
N GLY A 843 58.79 -8.56 -13.13
CA GLY A 843 59.86 -9.31 -12.49
C GLY A 843 59.85 -9.21 -10.96
N GLY A 844 59.70 -10.35 -10.28
CA GLY A 844 59.78 -10.41 -8.82
C GLY A 844 59.46 -11.76 -8.16
N GLY A 845 58.95 -12.76 -8.88
CA GLY A 845 58.56 -14.04 -8.25
C GLY A 845 57.32 -13.92 -7.33
N ALA A 846 56.52 -12.86 -7.50
CA ALA A 846 55.24 -12.73 -6.83
C ALA A 846 54.25 -13.78 -7.38
N PRO A 847 53.50 -14.49 -6.51
CA PRO A 847 52.49 -15.46 -6.96
C PRO A 847 51.41 -14.76 -7.79
N CYS A 848 50.93 -15.40 -8.85
CA CYS A 848 49.77 -14.91 -9.59
C CYS A 848 48.54 -14.93 -8.69
N PRO A 849 47.77 -13.84 -8.60
CA PRO A 849 46.44 -13.91 -8.02
C PRO A 849 45.56 -14.77 -8.95
N PRO A 850 44.76 -15.71 -8.41
CA PRO A 850 43.80 -16.44 -9.21
C PRO A 850 42.70 -15.48 -9.71
N TRP A 851 42.30 -15.63 -10.97
CA TRP A 851 41.25 -14.80 -11.58
C TRP A 851 39.84 -15.27 -11.21
N LEU A 852 39.70 -16.50 -10.70
CA LEU A 852 38.51 -16.96 -9.99
C LEU A 852 38.89 -17.25 -8.55
N THR A 853 38.28 -16.52 -7.61
CA THR A 853 38.60 -16.57 -6.18
C THR A 853 37.45 -17.15 -5.39
N ILE A 854 37.76 -17.86 -4.30
CA ILE A 854 36.80 -18.44 -3.37
C ILE A 854 37.17 -17.97 -1.97
N HIS A 855 36.22 -17.41 -1.22
CA HIS A 855 36.48 -16.92 0.13
C HIS A 855 35.30 -17.14 1.10
N PRO A 856 35.53 -17.72 2.29
CA PRO A 856 36.75 -18.42 2.72
C PRO A 856 36.95 -19.75 1.97
N SER A 857 38.19 -20.06 1.56
CA SER A 857 38.51 -21.30 0.82
C SER A 857 38.92 -22.47 1.71
N HIS A 858 39.15 -22.28 3.00
CA HIS A 858 39.42 -23.37 3.93
C HIS A 858 39.07 -22.93 5.36
N GLY A 859 38.86 -23.89 6.26
CA GLY A 859 38.54 -23.60 7.64
C GLY A 859 38.06 -24.82 8.41
N VAL A 860 37.51 -24.58 9.59
CA VAL A 860 36.83 -25.59 10.42
C VAL A 860 35.42 -25.09 10.69
N VAL A 861 34.42 -25.94 10.43
CA VAL A 861 33.01 -25.63 10.69
C VAL A 861 32.40 -26.64 11.65
N ASP A 862 31.69 -26.12 12.64
CA ASP A 862 30.83 -26.95 13.48
C ASP A 862 29.52 -27.28 12.76
N LYS A 863 28.98 -26.29 12.02
CA LYS A 863 27.68 -26.40 11.34
C LYS A 863 27.76 -26.07 9.86
N GLU A 864 28.18 -24.87 9.49
CA GLU A 864 28.21 -24.43 8.09
C GLU A 864 29.03 -23.16 7.87
N VAL A 865 29.41 -22.95 6.62
CA VAL A 865 30.03 -21.73 6.11
C VAL A 865 29.62 -21.51 4.66
N ARG A 866 29.35 -20.24 4.30
CA ARG A 866 29.14 -19.82 2.92
C ARG A 866 30.45 -19.27 2.36
N ALA A 867 30.95 -19.88 1.29
CA ALA A 867 32.11 -19.43 0.54
C ALA A 867 31.67 -18.76 -0.77
N THR A 868 31.95 -17.46 -0.89
CA THR A 868 31.63 -16.70 -2.10
C THR A 868 32.61 -17.03 -3.22
N VAL A 869 32.09 -17.23 -4.44
CA VAL A 869 32.87 -17.47 -5.65
C VAL A 869 32.81 -16.22 -6.53
N ARG A 870 33.97 -15.66 -6.89
CA ARG A 870 34.05 -14.42 -7.71
C ARG A 870 34.98 -14.60 -8.90
N VAL A 871 34.62 -14.00 -10.02
CA VAL A 871 35.45 -13.90 -11.23
C VAL A 871 35.94 -12.46 -11.35
N ASP A 872 37.25 -12.26 -11.39
CA ASP A 872 37.86 -10.99 -11.77
C ASP A 872 37.96 -10.92 -13.30
N TRP A 873 36.99 -10.24 -13.91
CA TRP A 873 36.90 -10.06 -15.36
C TRP A 873 38.06 -9.26 -15.97
N THR A 874 38.84 -8.52 -15.17
CA THR A 874 40.04 -7.82 -15.65
C THR A 874 41.24 -8.75 -15.79
N MET A 875 41.23 -9.87 -15.05
CA MET A 875 42.27 -10.89 -15.06
C MET A 875 41.87 -12.15 -15.84
N ALA A 876 40.58 -12.37 -16.10
CA ALA A 876 40.08 -13.55 -16.81
C ALA A 876 40.78 -13.75 -18.16
N PRO A 877 41.47 -14.89 -18.38
CA PRO A 877 42.27 -15.11 -19.58
C PRO A 877 41.37 -15.38 -20.79
N THR A 878 41.74 -14.89 -21.96
CA THR A 878 41.09 -15.23 -23.25
C THR A 878 41.91 -16.20 -24.09
N THR A 879 43.13 -16.50 -23.66
CA THR A 879 44.08 -17.38 -24.35
C THR A 879 44.85 -18.22 -23.33
N TYR A 880 45.44 -19.32 -23.79
CA TYR A 880 46.32 -20.19 -23.01
C TYR A 880 47.58 -20.56 -23.80
N PRO A 881 48.72 -20.87 -23.14
CA PRO A 881 49.94 -21.30 -23.82
C PRO A 881 49.74 -22.62 -24.58
N ASP A 882 50.20 -22.68 -25.83
CA ASP A 882 50.19 -23.91 -26.64
C ASP A 882 51.07 -24.98 -25.95
N PRO A 883 50.54 -26.17 -25.60
CA PRO A 883 51.33 -27.22 -24.95
C PRO A 883 52.55 -27.68 -25.76
N ALA A 884 52.53 -27.48 -27.09
CA ALA A 884 53.65 -27.81 -27.97
C ALA A 884 54.66 -26.65 -28.16
N ASP A 885 54.26 -25.40 -27.89
CA ASP A 885 55.11 -24.21 -27.97
C ASP A 885 54.60 -23.11 -27.02
N PRO A 886 55.10 -23.06 -25.77
CA PRO A 886 54.62 -22.10 -24.77
C PRO A 886 54.75 -20.61 -25.15
N ALA A 887 55.51 -20.27 -26.20
CA ALA A 887 55.59 -18.90 -26.73
C ALA A 887 54.38 -18.50 -27.58
N LYS A 888 53.58 -19.48 -28.03
CA LYS A 888 52.37 -19.29 -28.82
C LYS A 888 51.14 -19.36 -27.92
N GLN A 889 50.23 -18.40 -28.06
CA GLN A 889 48.96 -18.36 -27.32
C GLN A 889 47.83 -18.86 -28.22
N LEU A 890 47.01 -19.79 -27.70
CA LEU A 890 45.81 -20.31 -28.35
C LEU A 890 44.56 -19.71 -27.69
N PRO A 891 43.48 -19.44 -28.45
CA PRO A 891 42.24 -18.92 -27.87
C PRO A 891 41.58 -19.95 -26.97
N LEU A 892 41.09 -19.52 -25.81
CA LEU A 892 40.18 -20.30 -24.99
C LEU A 892 38.81 -20.37 -25.67
N GLN A 893 38.13 -21.52 -25.52
CA GLN A 893 36.75 -21.70 -25.98
C GLN A 893 35.81 -21.49 -24.80
N PHE A 894 34.90 -20.53 -24.94
CA PHE A 894 33.92 -20.20 -23.93
C PHE A 894 32.56 -20.84 -24.27
N PRO A 895 31.73 -21.18 -23.25
CA PRO A 895 31.99 -21.02 -21.82
C PRO A 895 33.06 -21.99 -21.29
N LEU A 896 33.83 -21.55 -20.28
CA LEU A 896 34.77 -22.42 -19.55
C LEU A 896 34.01 -23.18 -18.45
N GLU A 897 34.31 -24.47 -18.31
CA GLU A 897 33.86 -25.27 -17.17
C GLU A 897 35.05 -25.47 -16.23
N ILE A 898 34.98 -24.90 -15.03
CA ILE A 898 36.04 -24.92 -14.03
C ILE A 898 35.61 -25.84 -12.88
N PRO A 899 36.31 -26.97 -12.66
CA PRO A 899 36.10 -27.81 -11.49
C PRO A 899 36.52 -27.08 -10.21
N ILE A 900 35.67 -27.13 -9.19
CA ILE A 900 35.92 -26.64 -7.84
C ILE A 900 35.75 -27.81 -6.88
N THR A 901 36.85 -28.32 -6.33
CA THR A 901 36.84 -29.46 -5.42
C THR A 901 36.70 -28.97 -3.98
N VAL A 902 35.63 -29.39 -3.31
CA VAL A 902 35.41 -29.21 -1.87
C VAL A 902 35.82 -30.52 -1.20
N SER A 903 36.77 -30.48 -0.26
CA SER A 903 37.26 -31.64 0.49
C SER A 903 37.02 -31.48 1.98
N GLY A 904 36.69 -32.57 2.67
CA GLY A 904 36.44 -32.62 4.11
C GLY A 904 37.44 -33.48 4.88
N SER A 905 37.61 -33.22 6.17
CA SER A 905 38.46 -34.03 7.07
C SER A 905 37.93 -35.45 7.31
N ASP A 906 36.69 -35.72 6.91
CA ASP A 906 36.08 -37.07 6.86
C ASP A 906 36.63 -37.93 5.70
N GLY A 907 37.48 -37.36 4.84
CA GLY A 907 38.09 -38.01 3.68
C GLY A 907 37.21 -37.99 2.43
N SER A 908 36.09 -37.28 2.46
CA SER A 908 35.17 -37.11 1.34
C SER A 908 35.52 -35.88 0.49
N SER A 909 35.03 -35.84 -0.76
CA SER A 909 35.13 -34.67 -1.62
C SER A 909 33.97 -34.58 -2.60
N VAL A 910 33.56 -33.35 -2.94
CA VAL A 910 32.55 -33.02 -3.94
C VAL A 910 33.16 -32.06 -4.97
N VAL A 911 32.93 -32.30 -6.26
CA VAL A 911 33.40 -31.42 -7.34
C VAL A 911 32.23 -30.60 -7.87
N VAL A 912 32.22 -29.30 -7.58
CA VAL A 912 31.27 -28.31 -8.11
C VAL A 912 31.81 -27.74 -9.43
N LYS A 913 30.97 -27.54 -10.44
CA LYS A 913 31.36 -26.91 -11.72
C LYS A 913 30.97 -25.44 -11.74
N ALA A 914 31.93 -24.55 -11.97
CA ALA A 914 31.68 -23.15 -12.30
C ALA A 914 31.71 -22.95 -13.82
N ARG A 915 30.63 -22.40 -14.39
CA ARG A 915 30.55 -22.08 -15.82
C ARG A 915 30.85 -20.60 -16.06
N VAL A 916 31.99 -20.28 -16.66
CA VAL A 916 32.43 -18.88 -16.88
C VAL A 916 32.24 -18.50 -18.34
N GLU A 917 31.48 -17.43 -18.58
CA GLU A 917 31.23 -16.87 -19.92
C GLU A 917 32.45 -16.12 -20.46
N ASP A 918 32.38 -15.77 -21.75
CA ASP A 918 33.41 -15.00 -22.44
C ASP A 918 33.65 -13.61 -21.82
N PRO A 919 34.87 -13.30 -21.35
CA PRO A 919 35.19 -12.01 -20.73
C PRO A 919 35.33 -10.86 -21.74
N ARG A 920 35.31 -11.15 -23.06
CA ARG A 920 35.44 -10.11 -24.09
C ARG A 920 34.27 -9.14 -24.03
N LYS A 921 34.60 -7.85 -23.93
CA LYS A 921 33.61 -6.77 -23.83
C LYS A 921 32.90 -6.54 -25.16
N LEU A 922 31.60 -6.27 -25.09
CA LEU A 922 30.77 -5.80 -26.18
C LEU A 922 31.04 -4.31 -26.40
N ASP A 923 30.95 -3.87 -27.65
CA ASP A 923 31.04 -2.44 -27.98
C ASP A 923 29.95 -1.67 -27.23
N TRP A 924 30.32 -0.57 -26.57
CA TRP A 924 29.37 0.23 -25.80
C TRP A 924 28.31 0.86 -26.71
N LYS A 925 27.04 0.81 -26.28
CA LYS A 925 25.91 1.54 -26.88
C LYS A 925 25.00 2.05 -25.78
N PRO A 926 24.50 3.29 -25.86
CA PRO A 926 23.66 3.87 -24.81
C PRO A 926 22.30 3.17 -24.73
N ASN A 927 21.74 3.12 -23.52
CA ASN A 927 20.39 2.65 -23.20
C ASN A 927 20.08 1.23 -23.71
N ARG A 928 21.09 0.36 -23.74
CA ARG A 928 20.97 -1.03 -24.22
C ARG A 928 21.17 -2.04 -23.10
N TYR A 929 20.23 -2.95 -22.95
CA TYR A 929 20.35 -4.10 -22.04
C TYR A 929 21.16 -5.23 -22.64
N ILE A 930 21.87 -5.99 -21.80
CA ILE A 930 22.72 -7.10 -22.27
C ILE A 930 22.25 -8.43 -21.67
N GLU A 931 22.12 -9.46 -22.51
CA GLU A 931 21.83 -10.81 -22.06
C GLU A 931 22.96 -11.36 -21.18
N ALA A 932 22.58 -11.84 -20.00
CA ALA A 932 23.42 -12.61 -19.10
C ALA A 932 22.56 -13.71 -18.46
N ASN A 933 23.15 -14.87 -18.21
CA ASN A 933 22.46 -15.99 -17.57
C ASN A 933 21.18 -16.44 -18.30
N GLY A 934 21.16 -16.27 -19.64
CA GLY A 934 20.05 -16.68 -20.50
C GLY A 934 18.80 -15.83 -20.41
N TYR A 935 18.87 -14.59 -19.93
CA TYR A 935 17.74 -13.66 -19.93
C TYR A 935 18.15 -12.19 -20.09
N VAL A 936 17.16 -11.36 -20.43
CA VAL A 936 17.21 -9.89 -20.34
C VAL A 936 16.00 -9.42 -19.53
N SER A 937 16.23 -8.78 -18.39
CA SER A 937 15.22 -8.24 -17.47
C SER A 937 15.30 -6.72 -17.47
N MET A 938 14.19 -6.04 -17.81
CA MET A 938 14.14 -4.60 -18.10
C MET A 938 13.06 -3.94 -17.25
N LEU A 939 13.44 -2.92 -16.47
CA LEU A 939 12.49 -2.10 -15.73
C LEU A 939 11.71 -1.17 -16.67
N ALA A 940 10.46 -0.87 -16.35
CA ALA A 940 9.56 -0.16 -17.25
C ALA A 940 10.05 1.26 -17.59
N GLU A 941 10.54 2.01 -16.61
CA GLU A 941 10.99 3.40 -16.73
C GLU A 941 12.29 3.57 -17.51
N ARG A 942 13.06 2.49 -17.67
CA ARG A 942 14.32 2.48 -18.42
C ARG A 942 14.12 2.06 -19.87
N TYR A 943 13.07 2.58 -20.50
CA TYR A 943 12.89 2.47 -21.94
C TYR A 943 13.99 3.23 -22.69
N SER A 944 14.36 2.77 -23.88
CA SER A 944 15.33 3.46 -24.74
C SER A 944 14.68 4.64 -25.46
N ARG A 945 13.39 4.50 -25.83
CA ARG A 945 12.57 5.55 -26.48
C ARG A 945 11.09 5.42 -26.06
N ALA A 946 10.42 6.55 -25.84
CA ALA A 946 8.98 6.66 -25.76
C ALA A 946 8.45 7.33 -27.03
N ILE A 947 7.52 6.65 -27.72
CA ILE A 947 6.84 7.16 -28.90
C ILE A 947 5.43 7.56 -28.47
N GLU A 948 5.09 8.82 -28.74
CA GLU A 948 3.89 9.51 -28.25
C GLU A 948 3.13 10.16 -29.40
N THR A 949 1.95 10.69 -29.11
CA THR A 949 1.20 11.61 -29.98
C THR A 949 0.88 12.90 -29.24
N ASP A 950 0.33 13.90 -29.94
CA ASP A 950 -0.11 15.15 -29.31
C ASP A 950 -1.22 14.94 -28.25
N GLU A 951 -1.94 13.82 -28.32
CA GLU A 951 -3.07 13.49 -27.42
C GLU A 951 -2.73 12.45 -26.35
N ILE A 952 -1.66 11.67 -26.56
CA ILE A 952 -1.30 10.53 -25.71
C ILE A 952 0.20 10.50 -25.45
N TRP A 953 0.59 10.57 -24.19
CA TRP A 953 1.97 10.48 -23.73
C TRP A 953 2.14 9.38 -22.68
N TRP A 954 3.38 9.01 -22.36
CA TRP A 954 3.67 8.03 -21.32
C TRP A 954 3.95 8.75 -20.00
N LYS A 955 3.23 8.36 -18.95
CA LYS A 955 3.44 8.87 -17.59
C LYS A 955 4.12 7.83 -16.74
N GLN A 956 5.16 8.26 -16.03
CA GLN A 956 5.82 7.49 -14.98
C GLN A 956 5.05 7.66 -13.67
N ILE A 957 4.86 6.56 -12.97
CA ILE A 957 4.29 6.49 -11.62
C ILE A 957 5.38 5.90 -10.74
N PRO A 958 6.05 6.73 -9.92
CA PRO A 958 7.12 6.29 -9.06
C PRO A 958 6.71 5.11 -8.16
N ASP A 959 7.57 4.10 -8.09
CA ASP A 959 7.52 2.96 -7.18
C ASP A 959 6.21 2.13 -7.15
N ILE A 960 5.33 2.26 -8.15
CA ILE A 960 4.10 1.44 -8.23
C ILE A 960 4.38 -0.01 -8.66
N GLY A 961 5.57 -0.29 -9.21
CA GLY A 961 6.01 -1.63 -9.58
C GLY A 961 6.78 -2.30 -8.44
N ARG A 962 6.73 -3.63 -8.39
CA ARG A 962 7.38 -4.41 -7.31
C ARG A 962 8.92 -4.30 -7.29
N THR A 963 9.54 -3.82 -8.36
CA THR A 963 11.00 -3.67 -8.45
C THR A 963 11.41 -2.32 -9.05
N GLY A 964 10.54 -1.31 -9.01
CA GLY A 964 10.77 0.00 -9.62
C GLY A 964 9.49 0.73 -10.02
N ASP A 965 9.59 1.62 -10.99
CA ASP A 965 8.47 2.46 -11.39
C ASP A 965 7.51 1.77 -12.35
N GLY A 966 6.30 2.31 -12.46
CA GLY A 966 5.33 1.92 -13.47
C GLY A 966 5.25 2.95 -14.59
N ILE A 967 5.08 2.51 -15.83
CA ILE A 967 4.81 3.40 -16.98
C ILE A 967 3.42 3.11 -17.54
N THR A 968 2.59 4.15 -17.68
CA THR A 968 1.19 4.04 -18.15
C THR A 968 0.89 5.10 -19.21
N PRO A 969 0.03 4.83 -20.22
CA PRO A 969 -0.41 5.86 -21.14
C PRO A 969 -1.32 6.89 -20.45
N PHE A 970 -1.17 8.16 -20.80
CA PHE A 970 -1.96 9.29 -20.30
C PHE A 970 -2.50 10.14 -21.46
N PRO A 971 -3.65 10.84 -21.28
CA PRO A 971 -4.48 10.89 -20.07
C PRO A 971 -5.19 9.55 -19.82
N VAL A 972 -5.59 9.28 -18.57
CA VAL A 972 -6.24 8.00 -18.20
C VAL A 972 -7.55 7.73 -18.95
N THR A 973 -8.16 8.77 -19.53
CA THR A 973 -9.38 8.71 -20.34
C THR A 973 -9.14 8.56 -21.85
N ALA A 974 -7.89 8.39 -22.28
CA ALA A 974 -7.53 8.26 -23.69
C ALA A 974 -8.29 7.12 -24.39
N ALA A 975 -8.61 7.30 -25.67
CA ALA A 975 -9.28 6.27 -26.46
C ALA A 975 -8.35 5.08 -26.74
N ALA A 976 -8.94 3.89 -26.86
CA ALA A 976 -8.21 2.69 -27.23
C ALA A 976 -7.55 2.83 -28.62
N GLN A 977 -6.32 2.35 -28.73
CA GLN A 977 -5.48 2.44 -29.93
C GLN A 977 -5.40 1.11 -30.67
N GLN A 978 -5.20 1.16 -31.98
CA GLN A 978 -4.81 0.00 -32.78
C GLN A 978 -3.29 0.01 -32.96
N PRO A 979 -2.54 -0.96 -32.38
CA PRO A 979 -1.08 -0.99 -32.49
C PRO A 979 -0.59 -1.08 -33.93
N GLY A 980 0.42 -0.26 -34.25
CA GLY A 980 1.11 -0.27 -35.53
C GLY A 980 1.47 1.14 -36.02
N GLY A 981 2.40 1.22 -36.98
CA GLY A 981 2.84 2.50 -37.54
C GLY A 981 3.37 3.46 -36.46
N ASN A 982 2.71 4.61 -36.33
CA ASN A 982 3.08 5.67 -35.36
C ASN A 982 2.28 5.62 -34.05
N SER A 983 1.53 4.55 -33.77
CA SER A 983 0.79 4.44 -32.51
C SER A 983 1.73 4.48 -31.29
N PRO A 984 1.29 5.03 -30.13
CA PRO A 984 2.10 5.13 -28.92
C PRO A 984 2.71 3.79 -28.50
N ARG A 985 4.00 3.82 -28.16
CA ARG A 985 4.75 2.65 -27.69
C ARG A 985 6.00 3.03 -26.92
N LEU A 986 6.46 2.12 -26.07
CA LEU A 986 7.80 2.13 -25.49
C LEU A 986 8.70 1.18 -26.28
N GLU A 987 9.96 1.57 -26.49
CA GLU A 987 10.97 0.74 -27.14
C GLU A 987 12.15 0.50 -26.20
N TYR A 988 12.59 -0.76 -26.11
CA TYR A 988 13.70 -1.23 -25.29
C TYR A 988 14.77 -1.87 -26.19
N ASP A 989 15.96 -1.30 -26.20
CA ASP A 989 17.12 -1.82 -26.92
C ASP A 989 17.80 -2.89 -26.08
N MET A 990 18.06 -4.05 -26.68
CA MET A 990 18.73 -5.17 -26.02
C MET A 990 19.74 -5.85 -26.94
N HIS A 991 20.73 -6.50 -26.36
CA HIS A 991 21.69 -7.36 -27.04
C HIS A 991 21.51 -8.81 -26.58
N LEU A 992 21.04 -9.66 -27.49
CA LEU A 992 20.89 -11.10 -27.24
C LEU A 992 22.10 -11.85 -27.79
N LYS A 993 22.75 -12.64 -26.94
CA LYS A 993 23.77 -13.63 -27.33
C LYS A 993 23.12 -14.90 -27.88
N SER A 994 21.88 -15.16 -27.49
CA SER A 994 21.08 -16.31 -27.89
C SER A 994 20.24 -16.04 -29.14
N SER A 995 19.90 -17.09 -29.87
CA SER A 995 18.96 -17.08 -31.00
C SER A 995 18.03 -18.28 -30.91
N GLY A 996 16.86 -18.22 -31.54
CA GLY A 996 15.82 -19.24 -31.44
C GLY A 996 14.52 -18.69 -30.86
N GLU A 997 13.69 -19.59 -30.34
CA GLU A 997 12.46 -19.19 -29.62
C GLU A 997 12.83 -18.62 -28.25
N VAL A 998 12.23 -17.50 -27.89
CA VAL A 998 12.33 -16.86 -26.57
C VAL A 998 10.93 -16.63 -26.00
N ASN A 999 10.79 -16.70 -24.69
CA ASN A 999 9.58 -16.26 -24.00
C ASN A 999 9.75 -14.80 -23.59
N VAL A 1000 8.71 -13.99 -23.77
CA VAL A 1000 8.65 -12.61 -23.27
C VAL A 1000 7.55 -12.57 -22.21
N TYR A 1001 7.96 -12.36 -20.97
CA TYR A 1001 7.09 -12.13 -19.83
C TYR A 1001 6.95 -10.63 -19.60
N VAL A 1002 5.71 -10.13 -19.61
CA VAL A 1002 5.40 -8.72 -19.34
C VAL A 1002 4.66 -8.65 -18.02
N TYR A 1003 5.18 -7.85 -17.10
CA TYR A 1003 4.67 -7.62 -15.77
C TYR A 1003 3.91 -6.30 -15.78
N VAL A 1004 2.61 -6.35 -15.54
CA VAL A 1004 1.74 -5.17 -15.47
C VAL A 1004 1.00 -5.15 -14.13
N SER A 1005 0.66 -3.97 -13.62
CA SER A 1005 -0.17 -3.89 -12.40
C SER A 1005 -1.51 -4.61 -12.59
N PRO A 1006 -2.10 -5.21 -11.55
CA PRO A 1006 -3.26 -6.11 -11.65
C PRO A 1006 -4.58 -5.35 -11.87
N ARG A 1007 -4.65 -4.55 -12.95
CA ARG A 1007 -5.82 -3.74 -13.29
C ARG A 1007 -6.93 -4.58 -13.88
N ASN A 1008 -8.16 -4.30 -13.42
CA ASN A 1008 -9.38 -4.94 -13.90
C ASN A 1008 -9.86 -4.30 -15.21
N ASN A 1009 -10.73 -5.00 -15.93
CA ASN A 1009 -11.34 -4.50 -17.17
C ASN A 1009 -12.42 -3.43 -16.85
N PHE A 1010 -11.99 -2.28 -16.34
CA PHE A 1010 -12.87 -1.29 -15.73
C PHE A 1010 -13.84 -0.64 -16.73
N GLN A 1011 -13.51 -0.61 -18.02
CA GLN A 1011 -14.42 -0.20 -19.09
C GLN A 1011 -15.20 -1.36 -19.73
N ASN A 1012 -14.97 -2.62 -19.32
CA ASN A 1012 -15.59 -3.83 -19.88
C ASN A 1012 -15.48 -3.88 -21.40
N TRP A 1013 -14.27 -3.66 -21.88
CA TRP A 1013 -13.92 -3.94 -23.26
C TRP A 1013 -14.21 -5.42 -23.54
N LYS A 1014 -14.94 -5.69 -24.61
CA LYS A 1014 -15.42 -7.03 -24.97
C LYS A 1014 -14.30 -8.09 -25.03
N ASP A 1015 -13.13 -7.70 -25.49
CA ASP A 1015 -11.97 -8.59 -25.66
C ASP A 1015 -10.99 -8.51 -24.48
N GLY A 1016 -11.43 -7.92 -23.37
CA GLY A 1016 -10.62 -7.63 -22.19
C GLY A 1016 -9.73 -6.39 -22.34
N MET A 1017 -9.10 -6.01 -21.24
CA MET A 1017 -8.05 -4.98 -21.20
C MET A 1017 -6.77 -5.56 -21.82
N GLN A 1018 -6.07 -4.77 -22.64
CA GLN A 1018 -5.05 -5.29 -23.55
C GLN A 1018 -3.88 -4.32 -23.72
N TYR A 1019 -2.75 -4.89 -24.14
CA TYR A 1019 -1.58 -4.20 -24.69
C TYR A 1019 -1.04 -4.99 -25.90
N GLY A 1020 -0.04 -4.45 -26.59
CA GLY A 1020 0.68 -5.16 -27.66
C GLY A 1020 2.15 -5.35 -27.36
N VAL A 1021 2.75 -6.44 -27.85
CA VAL A 1021 4.20 -6.70 -27.73
C VAL A 1021 4.77 -7.25 -29.05
N SER A 1022 5.97 -6.80 -29.43
CA SER A 1022 6.70 -7.30 -30.60
C SER A 1022 8.21 -7.11 -30.45
N ILE A 1023 9.00 -7.92 -31.15
CA ILE A 1023 10.45 -7.71 -31.30
C ILE A 1023 10.76 -7.33 -32.75
N ASP A 1024 11.58 -6.30 -32.93
CA ASP A 1024 12.01 -5.74 -34.22
C ASP A 1024 10.83 -5.39 -35.14
N ASN A 1025 10.76 -6.05 -36.31
CA ASN A 1025 9.70 -5.95 -37.29
C ASN A 1025 8.79 -7.20 -37.28
N GLY A 1026 8.85 -7.99 -36.21
CA GLY A 1026 7.97 -9.13 -35.98
C GLY A 1026 6.51 -8.72 -35.82
N ALA A 1027 5.60 -9.70 -35.84
CA ALA A 1027 4.18 -9.46 -35.65
C ALA A 1027 3.88 -8.90 -34.25
N ILE A 1028 2.99 -7.91 -34.18
CA ILE A 1028 2.48 -7.40 -32.91
C ILE A 1028 1.51 -8.43 -32.34
N GLN A 1029 1.83 -8.98 -31.18
CA GLN A 1029 0.95 -9.87 -30.43
C GLN A 1029 0.14 -9.02 -29.45
N ARG A 1030 -1.19 -9.01 -29.60
CA ARG A 1030 -2.10 -8.39 -28.63
C ARG A 1030 -2.35 -9.36 -27.49
N VAL A 1031 -2.20 -8.88 -26.26
CA VAL A 1031 -2.33 -9.69 -25.04
C VAL A 1031 -3.47 -9.15 -24.21
N ASN A 1032 -4.44 -10.00 -23.86
CA ASN A 1032 -5.49 -9.69 -22.89
C ASN A 1032 -4.96 -9.94 -21.49
N MET A 1033 -4.64 -8.87 -20.75
CA MET A 1033 -4.16 -8.99 -19.38
C MET A 1033 -5.29 -9.41 -18.42
N THR A 1034 -6.54 -9.10 -18.73
CA THR A 1034 -7.70 -9.54 -17.92
C THR A 1034 -8.25 -10.91 -18.36
N HIS A 1035 -7.43 -11.73 -19.00
CA HIS A 1035 -7.85 -13.04 -19.48
C HIS A 1035 -8.35 -13.90 -18.32
N ALA A 1036 -9.50 -14.54 -18.53
CA ALA A 1036 -10.08 -15.49 -17.59
C ALA A 1036 -10.27 -14.94 -16.16
N ILE A 1037 -10.37 -13.62 -15.98
CA ILE A 1037 -10.74 -13.02 -14.69
C ILE A 1037 -12.27 -12.98 -14.60
N ASP A 1038 -12.84 -13.59 -13.56
CA ASP A 1038 -14.26 -13.44 -13.20
C ASP A 1038 -14.40 -12.70 -11.87
N LEU A 1039 -15.02 -11.52 -11.90
CA LEU A 1039 -15.23 -10.67 -10.72
C LEU A 1039 -16.71 -10.53 -10.35
N ASN A 1040 -17.62 -11.24 -11.02
CA ASN A 1040 -19.06 -11.14 -10.74
C ASN A 1040 -19.49 -11.99 -9.53
N GLY A 1041 -18.53 -12.49 -8.76
CA GLY A 1041 -18.74 -13.26 -7.52
C GLY A 1041 -17.60 -13.00 -6.53
N ASN A 1042 -17.04 -14.06 -5.95
CA ASN A 1042 -15.89 -13.98 -5.02
C ASN A 1042 -14.52 -13.92 -5.71
N GLY A 1043 -14.50 -13.62 -7.01
CA GLY A 1043 -13.29 -13.80 -7.80
C GLY A 1043 -13.03 -15.26 -8.18
N ASN A 1044 -12.05 -15.50 -9.05
CA ASN A 1044 -11.51 -16.83 -9.32
C ASN A 1044 -9.99 -16.87 -9.00
N LYS A 1045 -9.36 -18.05 -9.08
CA LYS A 1045 -7.95 -18.21 -8.70
C LYS A 1045 -6.97 -17.35 -9.51
N ILE A 1046 -7.31 -17.04 -10.76
CA ILE A 1046 -6.48 -16.18 -11.61
C ILE A 1046 -6.51 -14.74 -11.07
N TRP A 1047 -7.68 -14.23 -10.71
CA TRP A 1047 -7.81 -12.96 -10.01
C TRP A 1047 -7.09 -12.98 -8.65
N GLU A 1048 -7.33 -14.01 -7.82
CA GLU A 1048 -6.70 -14.14 -6.49
C GLU A 1048 -5.17 -14.11 -6.61
N ARG A 1049 -4.59 -14.75 -7.62
CA ARG A 1049 -3.16 -14.64 -7.93
C ARG A 1049 -2.76 -13.20 -8.21
N HIS A 1050 -3.45 -12.53 -9.13
CA HIS A 1050 -3.06 -11.19 -9.57
C HIS A 1050 -3.02 -10.19 -8.41
N THR A 1051 -4.01 -10.26 -7.51
CA THR A 1051 -4.08 -9.39 -6.33
C THR A 1051 -3.11 -9.82 -5.24
N SER A 1052 -2.94 -11.12 -4.99
CA SER A 1052 -1.98 -11.64 -3.99
C SER A 1052 -0.53 -11.34 -4.36
N ASP A 1053 -0.17 -11.46 -5.64
CA ASP A 1053 1.20 -11.23 -6.13
C ASP A 1053 1.46 -9.75 -6.47
N ASN A 1054 0.43 -8.89 -6.38
CA ASN A 1054 0.43 -7.47 -6.78
C ASN A 1054 0.96 -7.23 -8.22
N VAL A 1055 0.70 -8.19 -9.10
CA VAL A 1055 1.15 -8.14 -10.50
C VAL A 1055 0.33 -9.09 -11.35
N ASN A 1056 0.25 -8.76 -12.63
CA ASN A 1056 -0.19 -9.66 -13.67
C ASN A 1056 0.97 -9.91 -14.64
N ILE A 1057 1.37 -11.17 -14.76
CA ILE A 1057 2.46 -11.59 -15.63
C ILE A 1057 1.84 -12.39 -16.77
N MET A 1058 2.07 -11.92 -18.00
CA MET A 1058 1.61 -12.58 -19.22
C MET A 1058 2.78 -12.98 -20.11
N ARG A 1059 2.68 -14.14 -20.76
CA ARG A 1059 3.76 -14.73 -21.57
C ARG A 1059 3.41 -14.73 -23.05
N THR A 1060 4.34 -14.26 -23.89
CA THR A 1060 4.29 -14.38 -25.35
C THR A 1060 5.54 -15.07 -25.88
N LYS A 1061 5.47 -15.70 -27.05
CA LYS A 1061 6.61 -16.39 -27.69
C LYS A 1061 7.07 -15.62 -28.91
N HIS A 1062 8.38 -15.41 -29.05
CA HIS A 1062 8.98 -14.69 -30.19
C HIS A 1062 10.17 -15.48 -30.72
N THR A 1063 10.56 -15.24 -31.97
CA THR A 1063 11.71 -15.91 -32.60
C THR A 1063 12.80 -14.90 -32.91
N ILE A 1064 13.99 -15.14 -32.36
CA ILE A 1064 15.21 -14.38 -32.60
C ILE A 1064 16.00 -15.07 -33.70
N SER A 1065 16.12 -14.41 -34.86
CA SER A 1065 16.70 -15.02 -36.06
C SER A 1065 18.22 -15.25 -35.97
N ALA A 1066 18.93 -14.38 -35.27
CA ALA A 1066 20.37 -14.45 -35.04
C ALA A 1066 20.72 -13.64 -33.78
N PRO A 1067 21.81 -13.97 -33.07
CA PRO A 1067 22.32 -13.14 -31.99
C PRO A 1067 22.66 -11.72 -32.48
N GLY A 1068 22.47 -10.73 -31.63
CA GLY A 1068 22.73 -9.33 -31.96
C GLY A 1068 21.87 -8.33 -31.20
N ASP A 1069 21.82 -7.11 -31.72
CA ASP A 1069 20.96 -6.05 -31.18
C ASP A 1069 19.53 -6.21 -31.69
N HIS A 1070 18.57 -6.08 -30.78
CA HIS A 1070 17.14 -6.16 -31.03
C HIS A 1070 16.40 -5.04 -30.31
N VAL A 1071 15.21 -4.72 -30.81
CA VAL A 1071 14.30 -3.74 -30.18
C VAL A 1071 13.01 -4.44 -29.76
N LEU A 1072 12.78 -4.56 -28.46
CA LEU A 1072 11.48 -4.95 -27.94
C LEU A 1072 10.57 -3.73 -27.89
N LYS A 1073 9.31 -3.89 -28.32
CA LYS A 1073 8.31 -2.80 -28.35
C LYS A 1073 7.09 -3.20 -27.52
N PHE A 1074 6.71 -2.34 -26.59
CA PHE A 1074 5.47 -2.41 -25.82
C PHE A 1074 4.50 -1.36 -26.35
N TRP A 1075 3.36 -1.80 -26.89
CA TRP A 1075 2.40 -0.95 -27.60
C TRP A 1075 1.17 -0.68 -26.74
N MET A 1076 0.72 0.57 -26.75
CA MET A 1076 -0.57 0.92 -26.17
C MET A 1076 -1.72 0.27 -26.97
N VAL A 1077 -2.66 -0.36 -26.27
CA VAL A 1077 -3.99 -0.72 -26.81
C VAL A 1077 -5.06 -0.02 -25.98
N HIS A 1078 -5.14 -0.29 -24.67
CA HIS A 1078 -6.08 0.35 -23.76
C HIS A 1078 -5.36 1.32 -22.80
N PRO A 1079 -6.02 2.43 -22.36
CA PRO A 1079 -5.51 3.24 -21.27
C PRO A 1079 -5.51 2.46 -19.95
N GLY A 1080 -4.79 2.93 -18.94
CA GLY A 1080 -4.75 2.33 -17.60
C GLY A 1080 -3.92 1.05 -17.48
N VAL A 1081 -3.28 0.58 -18.56
CA VAL A 1081 -2.29 -0.51 -18.48
C VAL A 1081 -0.99 0.06 -17.92
N ILE A 1082 -0.59 -0.39 -16.75
CA ILE A 1082 0.64 0.05 -16.08
C ILE A 1082 1.70 -1.02 -16.26
N LEU A 1083 2.71 -0.75 -17.07
CA LEU A 1083 3.87 -1.62 -17.24
C LEU A 1083 4.83 -1.46 -16.07
N GLN A 1084 5.24 -2.56 -15.43
CA GLN A 1084 6.23 -2.57 -14.34
C GLN A 1084 7.59 -3.11 -14.80
N LYS A 1085 7.60 -4.18 -15.60
CA LYS A 1085 8.83 -4.89 -16.00
C LYS A 1085 8.61 -5.76 -17.22
N ILE A 1086 9.67 -6.00 -18.01
CA ILE A 1086 9.67 -6.94 -19.14
C ILE A 1086 10.87 -7.87 -19.01
N VAL A 1087 10.64 -9.19 -19.10
CA VAL A 1087 11.68 -10.21 -19.08
C VAL A 1087 11.65 -11.02 -20.37
N VAL A 1088 12.75 -10.99 -21.12
CA VAL A 1088 13.01 -11.87 -22.26
C VAL A 1088 13.82 -13.06 -21.76
N ASP A 1089 13.20 -14.24 -21.75
CA ASP A 1089 13.80 -15.50 -21.35
C ASP A 1089 14.28 -16.27 -22.58
N ALA A 1090 15.60 -16.43 -22.68
CA ALA A 1090 16.28 -17.25 -23.68
C ALA A 1090 16.59 -18.67 -23.16
N GLY A 1091 15.94 -19.09 -22.07
CA GLY A 1091 16.09 -20.40 -21.43
C GLY A 1091 16.86 -20.37 -20.11
N GLY A 1092 17.01 -19.20 -19.50
CA GLY A 1092 17.83 -18.98 -18.30
C GLY A 1092 17.07 -18.45 -17.08
N VAL A 1093 15.83 -17.98 -17.24
CA VAL A 1093 15.02 -17.50 -16.12
C VAL A 1093 14.73 -18.64 -15.13
N LYS A 1094 14.85 -18.33 -13.84
CA LYS A 1094 14.57 -19.22 -12.72
C LYS A 1094 13.33 -18.74 -11.96
N ASP A 1095 12.65 -19.67 -11.31
CA ASP A 1095 11.44 -19.41 -10.54
C ASP A 1095 11.74 -18.50 -9.32
N SER A 1096 11.00 -17.40 -9.22
CA SER A 1096 11.12 -16.36 -8.19
C SER A 1096 9.86 -15.47 -8.20
N HIS A 1097 9.56 -14.83 -7.08
CA HIS A 1097 8.35 -14.01 -6.90
C HIS A 1097 8.43 -12.68 -7.67
N LEU A 1098 9.55 -11.99 -7.55
CA LEU A 1098 9.86 -10.68 -8.16
C LEU A 1098 10.44 -10.81 -9.58
N GLY A 1099 10.70 -12.04 -10.02
CA GLY A 1099 11.40 -12.35 -11.26
C GLY A 1099 12.91 -12.07 -11.15
N PRO A 1100 13.69 -12.31 -12.22
CA PRO A 1100 15.13 -12.11 -12.19
C PRO A 1100 15.52 -10.65 -11.94
N PRO A 1101 16.67 -10.36 -11.30
CA PRO A 1101 17.23 -9.02 -11.18
C PRO A 1101 17.29 -8.30 -12.52
N GLU A 1102 17.20 -6.97 -12.51
CA GLU A 1102 17.34 -6.15 -13.72
C GLU A 1102 18.69 -6.45 -14.40
N SER A 1103 18.69 -6.72 -15.70
CA SER A 1103 19.91 -7.00 -16.46
C SER A 1103 20.79 -5.76 -16.61
N TYR A 1104 22.08 -5.98 -16.83
CA TYR A 1104 23.02 -4.89 -17.04
C TYR A 1104 22.55 -3.95 -18.17
N TRP A 1105 22.32 -2.70 -17.81
CA TRP A 1105 21.85 -1.65 -18.70
C TRP A 1105 22.99 -0.66 -18.99
N MET A 1106 23.36 -0.52 -20.26
CA MET A 1106 24.38 0.44 -20.71
C MET A 1106 23.82 1.87 -20.76
N GLY A 1107 23.22 2.35 -19.67
CA GLY A 1107 22.67 3.70 -19.55
C GLY A 1107 23.72 4.77 -19.24
N LYS A 1108 23.27 6.00 -19.01
CA LYS A 1108 24.11 7.08 -18.45
C LYS A 1108 24.42 6.80 -16.96
N GLY A 1109 25.41 5.96 -16.70
CA GLY A 1109 26.19 5.99 -15.45
C GLY A 1109 27.34 6.99 -15.58
N THR A 1110 27.71 7.64 -14.49
CA THR A 1110 28.81 8.62 -14.42
C THR A 1110 30.11 8.06 -15.03
N GLU A 1111 30.60 8.71 -16.08
CA GLU A 1111 32.06 8.79 -16.32
C GLU A 1111 32.76 9.42 -15.11
#